data_AF-A0A366XI78-F1
#
_entry.id   AF-A0A366XI78-F1
#
_cell.length_a   1.000
_cell.length_b   1.000
_cell.length_c   1.000
_cell.angle_alpha   90.00
_cell.angle_beta   90.00
_cell.angle_gamma   90.00
#
_symmetry.space_group_name_H-M   'P 1'
#
loop_
_entity.id
_entity.type
_entity.pdbx_description
1 polymer ?
#
loop_
_entity_poly.entity_id
_entity_poly.type
_entity_poly.pdbx_seq_one_letter_code
_entity_poly.pdbx_strand_id
1 'polypeptide(L)'
;MSLKYFVLTIGAISSALSTAHADTIHSNEIYTNLKWSWNQSQFEPSSVQVMATPVVAQLNDDNSDNIIDNNDVADVIIITFKNKDYAKGGIIRALSGTDGAELWAYNNGAIIADARYSPAVADLDGDGVVEIVTTSSSSNFINILDVDGNIKKQIPKVESGWRSVGDISLADLDGDASIEILSANAVYNYDTGLVFSHPWAPSSISGDFNGDSRAEVFTGGALYQSNGSFDWQYQANDTVWFSSLVNLDDDKQPEVIVSVPATYNSAENSVFTVLEHDGTTKWEVTNLENSGGGVQAVSNFLGRETPITTSLSKIFGYANYHSSPSATITIEESDKLWIRSGAAIDAIGTAPSSVVGGNGGYLNSPIDLSQVEAIDITSGRYWWGGYHVLALDFYLKDGSQVSMGSKRYYSHHIKTERVTVPHNSFIKSINVWTSYWLVDGLQFQIASVPDNHDVKGIVYAGYSAVDMYNFKGEKVWSVPNDDINSGKIGVSAFDFDNDGIDEVLVQDRQTVRILDGQTGRVLSSIDNSSGTLWEYPIVVDLAGDDNAELIVVANDYDRPYAINHGVYVYESADDDKPWKNATRIWNQHSYHFSNISQDGSIPSSATSSWLTHNTYRSSTLRGVVNNTKSPIFGRQTGEISNHHVLNKQTLFVRSGFAIDALGTSLDHLAGGDGGALRSPVNLAQVESIQVTSGDYYWGGNHIIALKFTFKNGSSILMGSKHYASNKVVETFTIPQGKQIQQMNVWTSGWLVDGLQFELN
;
A
#
# COMPACT_ATOMS: atom_id res chain seq x y z
N MET A 1 -58.45 -19.88 -59.06
CA MET A 1 -58.81 -20.19 -57.66
C MET A 1 -57.84 -19.42 -56.78
N SER A 2 -58.40 -18.64 -55.85
CA SER A 2 -57.86 -17.48 -55.10
C SER A 2 -56.47 -17.68 -54.44
N LEU A 3 -55.46 -16.81 -54.62
CA LEU A 3 -55.21 -15.47 -53.98
C LEU A 3 -54.75 -15.62 -52.51
N LYS A 4 -53.69 -14.98 -51.96
CA LYS A 4 -53.10 -13.66 -52.21
C LYS A 4 -51.63 -13.60 -51.78
N TYR A 5 -50.81 -12.95 -52.61
CA TYR A 5 -49.70 -12.11 -52.17
C TYR A 5 -49.82 -10.75 -52.86
N PHE A 6 -49.45 -9.71 -52.11
CA PHE A 6 -49.18 -8.31 -52.47
C PHE A 6 -50.32 -7.36 -52.84
N VAL A 7 -50.30 -6.19 -52.16
CA VAL A 7 -50.09 -4.82 -52.68
C VAL A 7 -50.24 -3.88 -51.46
N LEU A 8 -49.30 -2.98 -51.13
CA LEU A 8 -49.33 -1.60 -51.63
C LEU A 8 -47.97 -0.85 -51.53
N THR A 9 -47.88 0.03 -52.51
CA THR A 9 -46.91 0.97 -53.05
C THR A 9 -46.32 2.05 -52.14
N ILE A 10 -45.17 2.51 -52.62
CA ILE A 10 -44.25 3.61 -52.26
C ILE A 10 -44.88 5.02 -52.24
N GLY A 11 -44.35 5.91 -51.40
CA GLY A 11 -44.52 7.37 -51.49
C GLY A 11 -43.71 8.21 -50.48
N ALA A 12 -42.42 8.38 -50.76
CA ALA A 12 -41.46 9.47 -50.44
C ALA A 12 -41.55 10.31 -49.13
N ILE A 13 -40.39 10.56 -48.49
CA ILE A 13 -39.81 11.90 -48.25
C ILE A 13 -38.30 11.80 -47.90
N SER A 14 -37.54 12.62 -48.64
CA SER A 14 -36.16 13.13 -48.53
C SER A 14 -35.12 12.51 -47.60
N SER A 15 -33.99 12.21 -48.24
CA SER A 15 -32.63 12.13 -47.71
C SER A 15 -32.20 13.34 -46.86
N ALA A 16 -31.79 13.08 -45.62
CA ALA A 16 -30.72 13.82 -44.98
C ALA A 16 -29.60 12.82 -44.67
N LEU A 17 -28.47 12.98 -45.37
CA LEU A 17 -27.22 12.35 -44.96
C LEU A 17 -26.85 12.91 -43.59
N SER A 18 -26.92 12.09 -42.54
CA SER A 18 -25.92 12.18 -41.47
C SER A 18 -24.92 11.07 -41.74
N THR A 19 -23.68 11.48 -41.98
CA THR A 19 -22.52 10.61 -41.79
C THR A 19 -22.49 10.24 -40.32
N ALA A 20 -23.07 9.09 -39.96
CA ALA A 20 -22.70 8.43 -38.72
C ALA A 20 -21.21 8.16 -38.84
N HIS A 21 -20.41 8.88 -38.05
CA HIS A 21 -19.06 8.44 -37.74
C HIS A 21 -19.23 7.02 -37.18
N ALA A 22 -18.57 6.05 -37.80
CA ALA A 22 -18.30 4.80 -37.13
C ALA A 22 -17.38 5.16 -35.97
N ASP A 23 -17.96 5.38 -34.78
CA ASP A 23 -17.19 5.34 -33.56
C ASP A 23 -16.62 3.93 -33.47
N THR A 24 -15.33 3.80 -33.70
CA THR A 24 -14.54 2.62 -33.38
C THR A 24 -14.68 2.37 -31.89
N ILE A 25 -15.58 1.45 -31.51
CA ILE A 25 -15.55 0.82 -30.20
C ILE A 25 -14.24 0.05 -30.17
N HIS A 26 -13.21 0.60 -29.53
CA HIS A 26 -12.08 -0.20 -29.08
C HIS A 26 -12.64 -1.18 -28.06
N SER A 27 -12.64 -2.47 -28.37
CA SER A 27 -12.98 -3.49 -27.40
C SER A 27 -11.86 -3.55 -26.36
N ASN A 28 -12.17 -3.24 -25.10
CA ASN A 28 -11.29 -3.52 -23.93
C ASN A 28 -11.28 -5.05 -23.66
N GLU A 29 -10.97 -5.86 -24.67
CA GLU A 29 -10.68 -7.28 -24.50
C GLU A 29 -9.22 -7.43 -24.08
N ILE A 30 -8.97 -8.40 -23.19
CA ILE A 30 -7.62 -8.73 -22.71
C ILE A 30 -7.19 -10.03 -23.41
N TYR A 31 -6.23 -9.91 -24.32
CA TYR A 31 -5.66 -11.05 -25.02
C TYR A 31 -4.41 -11.54 -24.29
N THR A 32 -4.33 -12.85 -24.11
CA THR A 32 -3.25 -13.51 -23.38
C THR A 32 -2.50 -14.49 -24.27
N ASN A 33 -1.19 -14.59 -24.08
CA ASN A 33 -0.35 -15.63 -24.66
C ASN A 33 0.24 -16.50 -23.55
N LEU A 34 0.37 -17.81 -23.79
CA LEU A 34 1.08 -18.68 -22.86
C LEU A 34 2.58 -18.36 -22.94
N LYS A 35 3.16 -17.88 -21.84
CA LYS A 35 4.60 -17.64 -21.69
C LYS A 35 5.32 -18.97 -21.47
N TRP A 36 4.90 -19.72 -20.45
CA TRP A 36 5.40 -21.07 -20.18
C TRP A 36 4.37 -21.90 -19.38
N SER A 37 4.58 -23.20 -19.33
CA SER A 37 3.78 -24.11 -18.49
C SER A 37 4.65 -25.19 -17.88
N TRP A 38 4.38 -25.53 -16.63
CA TRP A 38 4.94 -26.69 -15.95
C TRP A 38 3.85 -27.73 -15.72
N ASN A 39 4.03 -28.96 -16.20
CA ASN A 39 3.04 -30.04 -16.05
C ASN A 39 3.67 -31.42 -15.84
N GLN A 40 4.98 -31.49 -15.67
CA GLN A 40 5.71 -32.75 -15.51
C GLN A 40 6.98 -32.52 -14.68
N SER A 41 7.39 -33.55 -13.97
CA SER A 41 8.65 -33.58 -13.24
C SER A 41 9.36 -34.90 -13.46
N GLN A 42 10.69 -34.88 -13.46
CA GLN A 42 11.47 -36.12 -13.33
C GLN A 42 11.44 -36.64 -11.88
N PHE A 43 11.27 -35.75 -10.90
CA PHE A 43 11.18 -36.06 -9.49
C PHE A 43 9.71 -36.23 -9.07
N GLU A 44 9.34 -37.46 -8.68
CA GLU A 44 7.97 -37.83 -8.34
C GLU A 44 6.95 -37.45 -9.45
N PRO A 45 7.08 -38.04 -10.67
CA PRO A 45 6.29 -37.67 -11.86
C PRO A 45 4.77 -37.82 -11.71
N SER A 46 4.31 -38.52 -10.67
CA SER A 46 2.88 -38.66 -10.38
C SER A 46 2.31 -37.51 -9.54
N SER A 47 3.15 -36.61 -9.04
CA SER A 47 2.78 -35.44 -8.22
C SER A 47 2.92 -34.17 -9.05
N VAL A 48 1.86 -33.84 -9.80
CA VAL A 48 1.82 -32.73 -10.79
C VAL A 48 0.54 -31.90 -10.70
N GLN A 49 -0.41 -32.30 -9.85
CA GLN A 49 -1.66 -31.57 -9.66
C GLN A 49 -1.43 -30.42 -8.68
N VAL A 50 -2.01 -29.25 -8.92
CA VAL A 50 -1.90 -28.08 -8.02
C VAL A 50 -3.30 -27.49 -7.79
N MET A 51 -3.60 -27.12 -6.56
CA MET A 51 -4.93 -26.58 -6.16
C MET A 51 -4.83 -25.68 -4.92
N ALA A 52 -3.68 -25.06 -4.73
CA ALA A 52 -3.44 -23.98 -3.77
C ALA A 52 -2.85 -22.79 -4.54
N THR A 53 -3.15 -21.56 -4.10
CA THR A 53 -2.57 -20.35 -4.72
C THR A 53 -1.04 -20.45 -4.66
N PRO A 54 -0.31 -20.20 -5.77
CA PRO A 54 1.13 -20.15 -5.75
C PRO A 54 1.61 -18.93 -4.93
N VAL A 55 2.84 -18.98 -4.42
CA VAL A 55 3.53 -17.78 -3.92
C VAL A 55 4.73 -17.48 -4.81
N VAL A 56 5.11 -16.22 -4.88
CA VAL A 56 6.15 -15.72 -5.78
C VAL A 56 7.16 -14.89 -5.00
N ALA A 57 8.44 -15.20 -5.18
CA ALA A 57 9.59 -14.47 -4.61
C ALA A 57 10.86 -14.83 -5.39
N GLN A 58 11.92 -14.05 -5.22
CA GLN A 58 13.23 -14.30 -5.83
C GLN A 58 13.93 -15.48 -5.16
N LEU A 59 14.34 -16.52 -5.90
CA LEU A 59 14.98 -17.72 -5.33
C LEU A 59 16.35 -18.04 -5.91
N ASN A 60 16.73 -17.46 -7.06
CA ASN A 60 18.04 -17.66 -7.64
C ASN A 60 18.63 -16.40 -8.28
N ASP A 61 19.95 -16.39 -8.42
CA ASP A 61 20.71 -15.32 -9.07
C ASP A 61 20.70 -15.54 -10.59
N ASP A 62 19.69 -14.98 -11.26
CA ASP A 62 19.52 -15.08 -12.72
C ASP A 62 20.57 -14.24 -13.46
N ASN A 63 21.00 -13.14 -12.86
CA ASN A 63 21.88 -12.16 -13.50
C ASN A 63 23.39 -12.45 -13.28
N SER A 64 23.72 -13.43 -12.43
CA SER A 64 25.05 -13.90 -12.06
C SER A 64 25.94 -12.88 -11.32
N ASP A 65 25.35 -12.01 -10.48
CA ASP A 65 26.10 -11.06 -9.66
C ASP A 65 26.37 -11.53 -8.22
N ASN A 66 25.91 -12.74 -7.87
CA ASN A 66 25.95 -13.39 -6.55
C ASN A 66 25.05 -12.73 -5.50
N ILE A 67 24.02 -12.03 -5.92
CA ILE A 67 22.97 -11.46 -5.08
C ILE A 67 21.64 -12.02 -5.61
N ILE A 68 20.71 -12.32 -4.71
CA ILE A 68 19.32 -12.63 -5.08
C ILE A 68 18.51 -11.41 -4.66
N ASP A 69 18.11 -10.58 -5.61
CA ASP A 69 17.34 -9.36 -5.34
C ASP A 69 16.32 -9.05 -6.44
N ASN A 70 15.75 -7.85 -6.41
CA ASN A 70 14.76 -7.42 -7.40
C ASN A 70 15.29 -7.24 -8.83
N ASN A 71 16.58 -7.41 -9.07
CA ASN A 71 17.15 -7.44 -10.42
C ASN A 71 17.08 -8.84 -11.04
N ASP A 72 16.76 -9.87 -10.25
CA ASP A 72 16.49 -11.23 -10.72
C ASP A 72 15.01 -11.41 -11.10
N VAL A 73 14.72 -12.54 -11.73
CA VAL A 73 13.37 -12.91 -12.15
C VAL A 73 12.70 -13.68 -11.02
N ALA A 74 11.59 -13.15 -10.49
CA ALA A 74 10.91 -13.80 -9.38
C ALA A 74 10.37 -15.18 -9.78
N ASP A 75 10.41 -16.13 -8.85
CA ASP A 75 10.13 -17.55 -9.08
C ASP A 75 8.84 -18.00 -8.41
N VAL A 76 8.26 -19.09 -8.91
CA VAL A 76 6.94 -19.58 -8.48
C VAL A 76 7.10 -20.79 -7.56
N ILE A 77 6.58 -20.69 -6.34
CA ILE A 77 6.55 -21.79 -5.37
C ILE A 77 5.16 -22.40 -5.32
N ILE A 78 5.09 -23.73 -5.47
CA ILE A 78 3.85 -24.50 -5.50
C ILE A 78 3.92 -25.73 -4.60
N ILE A 79 2.75 -26.31 -4.30
CA ILE A 79 2.64 -27.61 -3.63
C ILE A 79 1.86 -28.56 -4.55
N THR A 80 2.54 -29.60 -5.03
CA THR A 80 1.96 -30.57 -5.95
C THR A 80 1.42 -31.80 -5.22
N PHE A 81 0.32 -32.37 -5.69
CA PHE A 81 -0.22 -33.63 -5.19
C PHE A 81 -0.46 -34.65 -6.31
N LYS A 82 -0.70 -35.88 -5.89
CA LYS A 82 -0.92 -37.04 -6.75
C LYS A 82 -2.40 -37.35 -6.89
N ASN A 83 -2.87 -37.58 -8.12
CA ASN A 83 -4.26 -37.95 -8.39
C ASN A 83 -5.22 -37.01 -7.62
N LYS A 84 -6.04 -37.55 -6.71
CA LYS A 84 -6.98 -36.81 -5.85
C LYS A 84 -6.54 -36.71 -4.38
N ASP A 85 -5.26 -36.93 -4.09
CA ASP A 85 -4.72 -37.03 -2.72
C ASP A 85 -4.33 -35.66 -2.12
N TYR A 86 -4.97 -34.56 -2.53
CA TYR A 86 -4.67 -33.18 -2.07
C TYR A 86 -4.71 -33.02 -0.54
N ALA A 87 -5.49 -33.82 0.18
CA ALA A 87 -5.58 -33.78 1.64
C ALA A 87 -4.58 -34.71 2.39
N LYS A 88 -3.68 -35.41 1.67
CA LYS A 88 -2.71 -36.37 2.25
C LYS A 88 -1.26 -35.84 2.27
N GLY A 89 -1.10 -34.54 2.00
CA GLY A 89 0.19 -33.91 1.79
C GLY A 89 0.59 -33.92 0.31
N GLY A 90 1.37 -32.91 -0.06
CA GLY A 90 1.98 -32.70 -1.36
C GLY A 90 3.45 -32.34 -1.23
N ILE A 91 4.11 -32.16 -2.38
CA ILE A 91 5.53 -31.86 -2.49
C ILE A 91 5.65 -30.38 -2.82
N ILE A 92 6.41 -29.63 -2.01
CA ILE A 92 6.75 -28.26 -2.35
C ILE A 92 7.80 -28.23 -3.48
N ARG A 93 7.62 -27.33 -4.44
CA ARG A 93 8.49 -27.15 -5.60
C ARG A 93 8.69 -25.66 -5.88
N ALA A 94 9.85 -25.31 -6.41
CA ALA A 94 10.17 -24.00 -6.95
C ALA A 94 10.38 -24.10 -8.47
N LEU A 95 9.73 -23.20 -9.21
CA LEU A 95 9.77 -23.12 -10.66
C LEU A 95 10.35 -21.77 -11.07
N SER A 96 11.31 -21.77 -12.00
CA SER A 96 11.90 -20.53 -12.50
C SER A 96 10.83 -19.63 -13.12
N GLY A 97 10.82 -18.35 -12.75
CA GLY A 97 9.93 -17.36 -13.39
C GLY A 97 10.23 -17.15 -14.88
N THR A 98 11.46 -17.47 -15.31
CA THR A 98 11.91 -17.32 -16.69
C THR A 98 11.21 -18.30 -17.64
N ASP A 99 11.18 -19.59 -17.29
CA ASP A 99 10.75 -20.66 -18.21
C ASP A 99 9.98 -21.82 -17.56
N GLY A 100 9.73 -21.77 -16.25
CA GLY A 100 9.04 -22.80 -15.50
C GLY A 100 9.88 -24.05 -15.19
N ALA A 101 11.20 -24.03 -15.39
CA ALA A 101 12.07 -25.13 -15.00
C ALA A 101 12.09 -25.34 -13.47
N GLU A 102 12.14 -26.58 -13.01
CA GLU A 102 12.30 -26.86 -11.57
C GLU A 102 13.70 -26.43 -11.10
N LEU A 103 13.76 -25.51 -10.13
CA LEU A 103 15.02 -24.99 -9.60
C LEU A 103 15.73 -26.00 -8.70
N TRP A 104 14.96 -26.79 -7.94
CA TRP A 104 15.53 -27.67 -6.92
C TRP A 104 15.91 -29.04 -7.47
N ALA A 105 17.07 -29.53 -7.00
CA ALA A 105 17.57 -30.86 -7.35
C ALA A 105 16.96 -31.99 -6.50
N TYR A 106 16.27 -31.66 -5.39
CA TYR A 106 15.68 -32.61 -4.44
C TYR A 106 16.67 -33.64 -3.86
N ASN A 107 17.95 -33.28 -3.73
CA ASN A 107 19.02 -34.16 -3.25
C ASN A 107 18.77 -34.72 -1.84
N ASN A 108 18.06 -33.96 -1.00
CA ASN A 108 17.68 -34.33 0.36
C ASN A 108 16.26 -34.95 0.46
N GLY A 109 15.65 -35.26 -0.68
CA GLY A 109 14.29 -35.78 -0.78
C GLY A 109 13.21 -34.70 -0.80
N ALA A 110 11.96 -35.13 -0.91
CA ALA A 110 10.81 -34.23 -0.95
C ALA A 110 10.50 -33.66 0.44
N ILE A 111 10.22 -32.36 0.52
CA ILE A 111 9.57 -31.76 1.69
C ILE A 111 8.05 -31.86 1.51
N ILE A 112 7.38 -32.39 2.53
CA ILE A 112 5.92 -32.58 2.51
C ILE A 112 5.21 -31.41 3.16
N ALA A 113 4.38 -30.74 2.36
CA ALA A 113 3.50 -29.64 2.73
C ALA A 113 2.03 -30.05 2.56
N ASP A 114 1.06 -29.34 3.13
CA ASP A 114 -0.35 -29.59 2.82
C ASP A 114 -0.73 -28.96 1.47
N ALA A 115 -1.25 -29.74 0.53
CA ALA A 115 -1.50 -29.27 -0.83
C ALA A 115 -2.78 -28.42 -0.99
N ARG A 116 -3.46 -28.09 0.12
CA ARG A 116 -4.67 -27.27 0.13
C ARG A 116 -4.41 -25.81 0.48
N TYR A 117 -3.28 -25.50 1.11
CA TYR A 117 -2.96 -24.15 1.56
C TYR A 117 -1.64 -23.70 0.96
N SER A 118 -1.55 -22.42 0.62
CA SER A 118 -0.30 -21.83 0.15
C SER A 118 0.77 -21.90 1.24
N PRO A 119 2.05 -22.10 0.89
CA PRO A 119 3.13 -21.75 1.80
C PRO A 119 3.20 -20.22 1.95
N ALA A 120 4.09 -19.74 2.81
CA ALA A 120 4.46 -18.32 2.86
C ALA A 120 5.96 -18.18 2.60
N VAL A 121 6.40 -17.03 2.08
CA VAL A 121 7.81 -16.74 1.78
C VAL A 121 8.16 -15.32 2.23
N ALA A 122 9.32 -15.12 2.84
CA ALA A 122 9.88 -13.82 3.22
C ALA A 122 11.31 -14.00 3.74
N ASP A 123 12.12 -12.95 3.78
CA ASP A 123 13.37 -12.93 4.55
C ASP A 123 13.02 -12.89 6.05
N LEU A 124 13.24 -14.02 6.75
CA LEU A 124 12.83 -14.19 8.15
C LEU A 124 13.94 -13.89 9.15
N ASP A 125 15.20 -13.85 8.71
CA ASP A 125 16.36 -13.58 9.57
C ASP A 125 17.20 -12.36 9.17
N GLY A 126 16.75 -11.60 8.17
CA GLY A 126 17.34 -10.35 7.74
C GLY A 126 18.66 -10.53 7.01
N ASP A 127 18.90 -11.70 6.40
CA ASP A 127 20.12 -11.99 5.65
C ASP A 127 20.08 -11.53 4.18
N GLY A 128 18.94 -10.99 3.74
CA GLY A 128 18.70 -10.51 2.39
C GLY A 128 18.21 -11.58 1.42
N VAL A 129 17.96 -12.80 1.90
CA VAL A 129 17.46 -13.93 1.13
C VAL A 129 16.19 -14.46 1.79
N VAL A 130 15.21 -14.88 0.99
CA VAL A 130 13.93 -15.35 1.53
C VAL A 130 13.98 -16.79 2.06
N GLU A 131 13.23 -17.07 3.11
CA GLU A 131 12.87 -18.40 3.56
C GLU A 131 11.43 -18.76 3.19
N ILE A 132 11.16 -20.07 3.08
CA ILE A 132 9.85 -20.60 2.74
C ILE A 132 9.26 -21.35 3.93
N VAL A 133 8.11 -20.90 4.42
CA VAL A 133 7.41 -21.47 5.58
C VAL A 133 6.30 -22.39 5.12
N THR A 134 6.31 -23.62 5.63
CA THR A 134 5.29 -24.61 5.30
C THR A 134 5.05 -25.62 6.43
N THR A 135 3.93 -26.31 6.39
CA THR A 135 3.67 -27.46 7.27
C THR A 135 2.72 -28.46 6.62
N SER A 136 2.55 -29.60 7.26
CA SER A 136 1.58 -30.62 6.87
C SER A 136 0.97 -31.28 8.10
N SER A 137 -0.15 -31.98 7.89
CA SER A 137 -0.86 -32.69 8.96
C SER A 137 -0.04 -33.84 9.56
N SER A 138 0.94 -34.37 8.83
CA SER A 138 1.85 -35.42 9.29
C SER A 138 3.14 -34.87 9.93
N SER A 139 3.48 -33.61 9.69
CA SER A 139 4.63 -32.96 10.32
C SER A 139 4.31 -32.56 11.76
N ASN A 140 5.29 -32.72 12.66
CA ASN A 140 5.25 -32.15 14.01
C ASN A 140 5.82 -30.72 14.05
N PHE A 141 6.20 -30.16 12.91
CA PHE A 141 6.92 -28.90 12.81
C PHE A 141 6.28 -27.95 11.79
N ILE A 142 6.39 -26.65 12.06
CA ILE A 142 6.50 -25.64 11.00
C ILE A 142 7.91 -25.81 10.42
N ASN A 143 7.98 -26.13 9.13
CA ASN A 143 9.24 -26.27 8.40
C ASN A 143 9.56 -24.95 7.72
N ILE A 144 10.81 -24.50 7.87
CA ILE A 144 11.32 -23.30 7.24
C ILE A 144 12.45 -23.73 6.33
N LEU A 145 12.31 -23.45 5.04
CA LEU A 145 13.23 -23.88 4.00
C LEU A 145 14.09 -22.71 3.54
N ASP A 146 15.33 -23.00 3.16
CA ASP A 146 16.15 -22.07 2.38
C ASP A 146 15.69 -22.01 0.92
N VAL A 147 16.27 -21.09 0.14
CA VAL A 147 15.99 -20.92 -1.30
C VAL A 147 16.33 -22.15 -2.16
N ASP A 148 17.15 -23.07 -1.66
CA ASP A 148 17.49 -24.35 -2.31
C ASP A 148 16.49 -25.48 -1.96
N GLY A 149 15.47 -25.18 -1.16
CA GLY A 149 14.42 -26.13 -0.77
C GLY A 149 14.81 -27.10 0.34
N ASN A 150 15.90 -26.82 1.06
CA ASN A 150 16.35 -27.62 2.20
C ASN A 150 15.83 -27.01 3.50
N ILE A 151 15.65 -27.85 4.53
CA ILE A 151 15.24 -27.37 5.85
C ILE A 151 16.36 -26.50 6.46
N LYS A 152 16.13 -25.18 6.56
CA LYS A 152 16.95 -24.21 7.33
C LYS A 152 16.64 -24.33 8.82
N LYS A 153 15.34 -24.41 9.18
CA LYS A 153 14.87 -24.40 10.57
C LYS A 153 13.56 -25.17 10.73
N GLN A 154 13.30 -25.66 11.95
CA GLN A 154 12.03 -26.30 12.32
C GLN A 154 11.55 -25.78 13.67
N ILE A 155 10.28 -25.35 13.72
CA ILE A 155 9.63 -24.91 14.95
C ILE A 155 8.60 -25.98 15.37
N PRO A 156 8.69 -26.55 16.59
CA PRO A 156 7.72 -27.53 17.05
C PRO A 156 6.31 -26.96 17.09
N LYS A 157 5.34 -27.66 16.50
CA LYS A 157 3.92 -27.29 16.59
C LYS A 157 3.32 -27.67 17.93
N VAL A 158 2.26 -26.96 18.32
CA VAL A 158 1.47 -27.29 19.52
C VAL A 158 0.85 -28.69 19.41
N GLU A 159 0.40 -29.06 18.21
CA GLU A 159 -0.10 -30.40 17.88
C GLU A 159 0.16 -30.74 16.41
N SER A 160 -0.04 -32.02 16.06
CA SER A 160 -0.06 -32.51 14.67
C SER A 160 -1.47 -32.97 14.28
N GLY A 161 -1.64 -33.31 13.00
CA GLY A 161 -2.94 -33.66 12.43
C GLY A 161 -3.63 -32.48 11.74
N TRP A 162 -4.87 -32.68 11.31
CA TRP A 162 -5.56 -31.75 10.42
C TRP A 162 -5.80 -30.35 11.02
N ARG A 163 -5.89 -30.24 12.35
CA ARG A 163 -6.06 -28.96 13.08
C ARG A 163 -4.79 -28.11 13.14
N SER A 164 -3.66 -28.66 12.74
CA SER A 164 -2.37 -27.96 12.71
C SER A 164 -2.03 -27.42 11.31
N VAL A 165 -3.04 -27.31 10.44
CA VAL A 165 -2.88 -26.95 9.02
C VAL A 165 -3.97 -25.96 8.61
N GLY A 166 -3.53 -24.94 7.90
CA GLY A 166 -4.28 -23.78 7.46
C GLY A 166 -3.35 -22.88 6.65
N ASP A 167 -3.83 -21.68 6.33
CA ASP A 167 -3.02 -20.60 5.79
C ASP A 167 -1.86 -20.26 6.75
N ILE A 168 -0.79 -19.70 6.18
CA ILE A 168 0.35 -19.16 6.91
C ILE A 168 0.50 -17.70 6.51
N SER A 169 0.49 -16.80 7.49
CA SER A 169 0.73 -15.38 7.28
C SER A 169 1.95 -14.93 8.09
N LEU A 170 2.72 -14.01 7.52
CA LEU A 170 3.97 -13.52 8.12
C LEU A 170 3.86 -12.02 8.40
N ALA A 171 4.24 -11.62 9.61
CA ALA A 171 4.28 -10.22 10.03
C ALA A 171 5.20 -10.07 11.25
N ASP A 172 5.75 -8.88 11.45
CA ASP A 172 6.28 -8.45 12.74
C ASP A 172 5.12 -7.83 13.54
N LEU A 173 4.65 -8.51 14.60
CA LEU A 173 3.46 -8.10 15.34
C LEU A 173 3.74 -7.03 16.40
N ASP A 174 4.96 -6.99 16.95
CA ASP A 174 5.29 -6.13 18.09
C ASP A 174 6.44 -5.14 17.85
N GLY A 175 6.99 -5.14 16.64
CA GLY A 175 7.97 -4.19 16.12
C GLY A 175 9.39 -4.46 16.60
N ASP A 176 9.69 -5.71 16.97
CA ASP A 176 11.01 -6.11 17.48
C ASP A 176 11.97 -6.65 16.41
N ALA A 177 11.52 -6.69 15.15
CA ALA A 177 12.19 -7.24 13.96
C ALA A 177 12.37 -8.77 13.94
N SER A 178 11.83 -9.50 14.92
CA SER A 178 11.69 -10.95 14.85
C SER A 178 10.31 -11.28 14.28
N ILE A 179 10.27 -12.13 13.26
CA ILE A 179 9.04 -12.35 12.50
C ILE A 179 8.12 -13.36 13.19
N GLU A 180 6.83 -13.02 13.34
CA GLU A 180 5.78 -13.96 13.68
C GLU A 180 5.21 -14.69 12.46
N ILE A 181 4.88 -15.95 12.71
CA ILE A 181 4.30 -16.92 11.81
C ILE A 181 2.92 -17.27 12.38
N LEU A 182 1.88 -16.70 11.79
CA LEU A 182 0.50 -16.97 12.12
C LEU A 182 0.08 -18.25 11.39
N SER A 183 -0.22 -19.30 12.15
CA SER A 183 -0.63 -20.61 11.62
C SER A 183 -2.00 -21.01 12.14
N ALA A 184 -2.52 -22.14 11.65
CA ALA A 184 -3.91 -22.54 11.80
C ALA A 184 -4.43 -22.66 13.25
N ASN A 185 -3.55 -22.89 14.23
CA ASN A 185 -3.93 -23.09 15.63
C ASN A 185 -2.98 -22.43 16.63
N ALA A 186 -2.04 -21.62 16.15
CA ALA A 186 -1.05 -20.96 16.98
C ALA A 186 -0.30 -19.89 16.20
N VAL A 187 0.21 -18.92 16.95
CA VAL A 187 1.22 -17.97 16.49
C VAL A 187 2.57 -18.43 17.02
N TYR A 188 3.55 -18.47 16.14
CA TYR A 188 4.95 -18.77 16.44
C TYR A 188 5.80 -17.55 16.11
N ASN A 189 6.91 -17.36 16.77
CA ASN A 189 7.93 -16.38 16.46
C ASN A 189 9.13 -17.15 15.90
N TYR A 190 9.74 -16.62 14.84
CA TYR A 190 10.83 -17.29 14.12
C TYR A 190 11.93 -17.69 15.09
N ASP A 191 12.38 -16.79 15.96
CA ASP A 191 13.50 -17.02 16.87
C ASP A 191 13.17 -17.85 18.11
N THR A 192 11.99 -17.62 18.70
CA THR A 192 11.65 -18.15 20.03
C THR A 192 10.66 -19.31 20.01
N GLY A 193 10.00 -19.57 18.88
CA GLY A 193 9.01 -20.63 18.72
C GLY A 193 7.61 -20.22 19.16
N LEU A 194 6.86 -21.09 19.84
CA LEU A 194 5.45 -20.82 20.18
C LEU A 194 5.29 -19.53 21.00
N VAL A 195 4.43 -18.62 20.52
CA VAL A 195 3.98 -17.42 21.25
C VAL A 195 2.70 -17.76 22.03
N PHE A 196 1.63 -18.10 21.30
CA PHE A 196 0.36 -18.54 21.90
C PHE A 196 -0.40 -19.51 20.97
N SER A 197 -1.35 -20.25 21.54
CA SER A 197 -2.23 -21.17 20.81
C SER A 197 -3.67 -20.68 20.80
N HIS A 198 -4.41 -20.94 19.73
CA HIS A 198 -5.84 -20.64 19.59
C HIS A 198 -6.58 -21.84 18.96
N PRO A 199 -7.93 -21.88 19.00
CA PRO A 199 -8.71 -22.89 18.28
C PRO A 199 -8.36 -22.90 16.79
N TRP A 200 -8.49 -24.06 16.14
CA TRP A 200 -8.22 -24.17 14.70
C TRP A 200 -9.07 -23.17 13.90
N ALA A 201 -8.40 -22.45 12.99
CA ALA A 201 -8.99 -21.62 11.96
C ALA A 201 -8.24 -21.86 10.63
N PRO A 202 -8.92 -21.77 9.47
CA PRO A 202 -8.28 -21.97 8.17
C PRO A 202 -7.39 -20.80 7.74
N SER A 203 -7.58 -19.60 8.30
CA SER A 203 -6.83 -18.39 7.99
C SER A 203 -6.67 -17.49 9.21
N SER A 204 -5.60 -16.71 9.23
CA SER A 204 -5.33 -15.66 10.21
C SER A 204 -4.73 -14.46 9.49
N ILE A 205 -5.06 -13.26 9.93
CA ILE A 205 -4.48 -12.01 9.43
C ILE A 205 -4.03 -11.15 10.61
N SER A 206 -3.20 -10.15 10.34
CA SER A 206 -2.76 -9.20 11.36
C SER A 206 -2.93 -7.76 10.90
N GLY A 207 -3.10 -6.84 11.86
CA GLY A 207 -3.17 -5.40 11.64
C GLY A 207 -3.30 -4.68 12.97
N ASP A 208 -3.05 -3.37 12.99
CA ASP A 208 -3.28 -2.52 14.15
C ASP A 208 -4.74 -2.05 14.19
N PHE A 209 -5.58 -2.70 15.00
CA PHE A 209 -7.03 -2.45 15.05
C PHE A 209 -7.39 -1.30 16.01
N ASN A 210 -6.47 -0.90 16.89
CA ASN A 210 -6.73 0.05 17.97
C ASN A 210 -5.84 1.31 17.92
N GLY A 211 -4.93 1.39 16.96
CA GLY A 211 -4.04 2.52 16.71
C GLY A 211 -2.86 2.64 17.68
N ASP A 212 -2.47 1.56 18.36
CA ASP A 212 -1.37 1.56 19.33
C ASP A 212 0.02 1.23 18.73
N SER A 213 0.08 1.08 17.40
CA SER A 213 1.26 0.72 16.62
C SER A 213 1.76 -0.71 16.86
N ARG A 214 0.91 -1.61 17.37
CA ARG A 214 1.14 -3.05 17.41
C ARG A 214 0.06 -3.75 16.64
N ALA A 215 0.39 -4.89 16.03
CA ALA A 215 -0.59 -5.65 15.27
C ALA A 215 -1.28 -6.69 16.17
N GLU A 216 -2.60 -6.65 16.19
CA GLU A 216 -3.44 -7.75 16.65
C GLU A 216 -3.52 -8.86 15.60
N VAL A 217 -4.02 -10.02 16.02
CA VAL A 217 -4.26 -11.22 15.19
C VAL A 217 -5.75 -11.51 15.14
N PHE A 218 -6.34 -11.42 13.95
CA PHE A 218 -7.72 -11.84 13.70
C PHE A 218 -7.73 -13.25 13.12
N THR A 219 -8.39 -14.18 13.80
CA THR A 219 -8.42 -15.60 13.41
C THR A 219 -9.70 -16.28 13.89
N GLY A 220 -10.37 -17.03 13.00
CA GLY A 220 -11.58 -17.77 13.34
C GLY A 220 -12.72 -16.92 13.92
N GLY A 221 -12.79 -15.64 13.57
CA GLY A 221 -13.77 -14.68 14.09
C GLY A 221 -13.40 -14.01 15.41
N ALA A 222 -12.26 -14.36 16.02
CA ALA A 222 -11.77 -13.75 17.25
C ALA A 222 -10.57 -12.84 16.98
N LEU A 223 -10.51 -11.72 17.70
CA LEU A 223 -9.35 -10.83 17.74
C LEU A 223 -8.53 -11.10 19.00
N TYR A 224 -7.23 -11.27 18.81
CA TYR A 224 -6.25 -11.43 19.88
C TYR A 224 -5.17 -10.36 19.78
N GLN A 225 -4.75 -9.86 20.93
CA GLN A 225 -3.51 -9.10 21.09
C GLN A 225 -2.30 -9.93 20.62
N SER A 226 -1.18 -9.28 20.29
CA SER A 226 0.04 -9.96 19.83
C SER A 226 0.58 -11.03 20.82
N ASN A 227 0.27 -10.87 22.11
CA ASN A 227 0.61 -11.83 23.16
C ASN A 227 -0.42 -12.97 23.38
N GLY A 228 -1.49 -13.02 22.58
CA GLY A 228 -2.58 -13.99 22.69
C GLY A 228 -3.70 -13.64 23.67
N SER A 229 -3.69 -12.45 24.26
CA SER A 229 -4.81 -11.96 25.07
C SER A 229 -6.03 -11.74 24.17
N PHE A 230 -7.19 -12.21 24.62
CA PHE A 230 -8.44 -12.07 23.87
C PHE A 230 -9.03 -10.67 24.00
N ASP A 231 -9.52 -10.10 22.89
CA ASP A 231 -10.27 -8.85 22.88
C ASP A 231 -11.76 -9.08 22.65
N TRP A 232 -12.15 -9.48 21.44
CA TRP A 232 -13.54 -9.67 21.04
C TRP A 232 -13.70 -10.85 20.07
N GLN A 233 -14.94 -11.29 19.86
CA GLN A 233 -15.27 -12.35 18.92
C GLN A 233 -16.59 -12.11 18.21
N TYR A 234 -16.56 -12.17 16.88
CA TYR A 234 -17.74 -12.28 16.04
C TYR A 234 -18.31 -13.71 16.09
N GLN A 235 -19.61 -13.81 16.36
CA GLN A 235 -20.31 -15.09 16.49
C GLN A 235 -21.00 -15.45 15.17
N ALA A 236 -20.35 -16.30 14.38
CA ALA A 236 -20.91 -16.85 13.14
C ALA A 236 -21.67 -18.16 13.38
N ASN A 237 -22.51 -18.55 12.40
CA ASN A 237 -23.25 -19.83 12.42
C ASN A 237 -22.41 -21.03 11.96
N ASP A 238 -21.21 -20.79 11.42
CA ASP A 238 -20.22 -21.79 11.04
C ASP A 238 -18.81 -21.18 11.17
N THR A 239 -17.78 -21.91 10.75
CA THR A 239 -16.38 -21.48 10.79
C THR A 239 -16.19 -20.20 9.97
N VAL A 240 -15.52 -19.21 10.55
CA VAL A 240 -15.01 -18.03 9.85
C VAL A 240 -13.75 -18.40 9.07
N TRP A 241 -13.71 -18.08 7.78
CA TRP A 241 -12.61 -18.40 6.87
C TRP A 241 -11.68 -17.21 6.65
N PHE A 242 -11.43 -16.82 5.40
CA PHE A 242 -10.48 -15.76 5.07
C PHE A 242 -11.10 -14.39 5.29
N SER A 243 -10.24 -13.43 5.60
CA SER A 243 -10.62 -12.05 5.88
C SER A 243 -9.72 -11.05 5.16
N SER A 244 -10.19 -9.80 5.09
CA SER A 244 -9.43 -8.66 4.59
C SER A 244 -9.64 -7.45 5.49
N LEU A 245 -8.57 -6.65 5.61
CA LEU A 245 -8.56 -5.38 6.32
C LEU A 245 -8.49 -4.24 5.32
N VAL A 246 -9.48 -3.36 5.37
CA VAL A 246 -9.65 -2.21 4.47
C VAL A 246 -10.34 -1.07 5.23
N ASN A 247 -10.37 0.10 4.63
CA ASN A 247 -11.14 1.23 5.12
C ASN A 247 -12.29 1.50 4.13
N LEU A 248 -13.52 1.37 4.62
CA LEU A 248 -14.77 1.46 3.89
C LEU A 248 -15.62 2.67 4.34
N ASP A 249 -15.12 3.49 5.26
CA ASP A 249 -15.78 4.73 5.69
C ASP A 249 -14.81 5.90 6.00
N ASP A 250 -15.37 7.02 6.47
CA ASP A 250 -14.61 8.27 6.57
C ASP A 250 -13.62 8.32 7.77
N ASP A 251 -13.51 7.26 8.58
CA ASP A 251 -12.59 7.22 9.71
C ASP A 251 -11.21 6.62 9.36
N LYS A 252 -10.31 6.45 10.34
CA LYS A 252 -8.93 5.92 10.13
C LYS A 252 -8.79 4.45 10.56
N GLN A 253 -9.84 3.87 11.10
CA GLN A 253 -9.88 2.52 11.66
C GLN A 253 -10.15 1.53 10.53
N PRO A 254 -9.71 0.28 10.67
CA PRO A 254 -10.00 -0.74 9.68
C PRO A 254 -11.40 -1.32 9.87
N GLU A 255 -12.08 -1.63 8.78
CA GLU A 255 -13.11 -2.65 8.73
C GLU A 255 -12.52 -4.02 8.40
N VAL A 256 -13.18 -5.05 8.93
CA VAL A 256 -12.87 -6.46 8.69
C VAL A 256 -13.95 -7.06 7.81
N ILE A 257 -13.56 -7.46 6.61
CA ILE A 257 -14.44 -8.26 5.76
C ILE A 257 -14.23 -9.73 6.11
N VAL A 258 -15.32 -10.44 6.34
CA VAL A 258 -15.33 -11.81 6.83
C VAL A 258 -16.21 -12.70 5.96
N SER A 259 -15.67 -13.87 5.59
CA SER A 259 -16.37 -14.89 4.82
C SER A 259 -16.64 -16.14 5.66
N VAL A 260 -17.90 -16.57 5.71
CA VAL A 260 -18.37 -17.80 6.37
C VAL A 260 -19.01 -18.68 5.29
N PRO A 261 -18.28 -19.61 4.67
CA PRO A 261 -18.79 -20.37 3.53
C PRO A 261 -19.83 -21.45 3.90
N ALA A 262 -19.78 -21.96 5.12
CA ALA A 262 -20.54 -23.14 5.54
C ALA A 262 -20.43 -24.31 4.52
N THR A 263 -21.51 -25.06 4.33
CA THR A 263 -21.60 -26.13 3.32
C THR A 263 -22.84 -25.94 2.46
N TYR A 264 -22.87 -26.57 1.28
CA TYR A 264 -24.03 -26.53 0.39
C TYR A 264 -25.34 -27.00 1.07
N ASN A 265 -25.25 -27.95 2.02
CA ASN A 265 -26.40 -28.48 2.74
C ASN A 265 -26.82 -27.62 3.96
N SER A 266 -26.04 -26.60 4.29
CA SER A 266 -26.27 -25.67 5.40
C SER A 266 -26.06 -24.24 4.91
N ALA A 267 -26.55 -23.96 3.70
CA ALA A 267 -26.38 -22.68 3.00
C ALA A 267 -26.91 -21.49 3.82
N GLU A 268 -27.91 -21.71 4.67
CA GLU A 268 -28.46 -20.74 5.62
C GLU A 268 -27.47 -20.29 6.71
N ASN A 269 -26.40 -21.06 6.95
CA ASN A 269 -25.33 -20.68 7.86
C ASN A 269 -24.23 -19.89 7.16
N SER A 270 -24.24 -19.81 5.82
CA SER A 270 -23.26 -19.01 5.09
C SER A 270 -23.56 -17.52 5.22
N VAL A 271 -22.50 -16.75 5.45
CA VAL A 271 -22.58 -15.32 5.72
C VAL A 271 -21.37 -14.63 5.12
N PHE A 272 -21.62 -13.48 4.50
CA PHE A 272 -20.61 -12.51 4.12
C PHE A 272 -20.88 -11.22 4.88
N THR A 273 -19.90 -10.72 5.63
CA THR A 273 -20.13 -9.63 6.60
C THR A 273 -18.95 -8.66 6.65
N VAL A 274 -19.25 -7.42 7.02
CA VAL A 274 -18.28 -6.37 7.31
C VAL A 274 -18.44 -5.98 8.76
N LEU A 275 -17.34 -6.04 9.50
CA LEU A 275 -17.25 -5.68 10.90
C LEU A 275 -16.48 -4.36 11.02
N GLU A 276 -16.86 -3.55 12.00
CA GLU A 276 -16.01 -2.46 12.47
C GLU A 276 -14.80 -3.02 13.23
N HIS A 277 -13.79 -2.19 13.47
CA HIS A 277 -12.55 -2.57 14.17
C HIS A 277 -12.77 -3.17 15.58
N ASP A 278 -13.92 -2.89 16.21
CA ASP A 278 -14.31 -3.40 17.54
C ASP A 278 -15.14 -4.70 17.49
N GLY A 279 -15.33 -5.26 16.29
CA GLY A 279 -16.07 -6.50 16.05
C GLY A 279 -17.59 -6.34 15.95
N THR A 280 -18.11 -5.11 16.05
CA THR A 280 -19.53 -4.85 15.78
C THR A 280 -19.83 -4.96 14.29
N THR A 281 -21.00 -5.49 13.94
CA THR A 281 -21.38 -5.68 12.54
C THR A 281 -21.80 -4.36 11.90
N LYS A 282 -21.07 -3.93 10.86
CA LYS A 282 -21.43 -2.80 10.00
C LYS A 282 -22.60 -3.15 9.09
N TRP A 283 -22.47 -4.27 8.37
CA TRP A 283 -23.55 -4.91 7.63
C TRP A 283 -23.24 -6.37 7.34
N GLU A 284 -24.27 -7.13 7.03
CA GLU A 284 -24.19 -8.58 6.83
C GLU A 284 -25.16 -9.04 5.73
N VAL A 285 -24.72 -10.03 4.95
CA VAL A 285 -25.49 -10.63 3.86
C VAL A 285 -25.52 -12.16 3.98
N THR A 286 -26.73 -12.71 3.97
CA THR A 286 -26.98 -14.13 3.69
C THR A 286 -27.63 -14.25 2.32
N ASN A 287 -26.89 -14.75 1.33
CA ASN A 287 -27.37 -14.91 -0.04
C ASN A 287 -27.60 -16.40 -0.36
N LEU A 288 -28.86 -16.85 -0.30
CA LEU A 288 -29.19 -18.26 -0.60
C LEU A 288 -29.15 -18.61 -2.09
N GLU A 289 -29.16 -17.61 -2.98
CA GLU A 289 -29.02 -17.83 -4.44
C GLU A 289 -27.55 -18.11 -4.82
N ASN A 290 -26.62 -17.61 -4.01
CA ASN A 290 -25.18 -17.81 -4.13
C ASN A 290 -24.53 -17.89 -2.73
N SER A 291 -24.86 -18.98 -2.02
CA SER A 291 -24.26 -19.27 -0.71
C SER A 291 -22.78 -19.63 -0.85
N GLY A 292 -22.06 -19.80 0.26
CA GLY A 292 -20.63 -20.05 0.22
C GLY A 292 -19.83 -18.76 0.35
N GLY A 293 -18.69 -18.68 -0.33
CA GLY A 293 -17.75 -17.57 -0.22
C GLY A 293 -16.67 -17.91 0.78
N GLY A 294 -15.52 -18.40 0.30
CA GLY A 294 -14.38 -18.73 1.15
C GLY A 294 -13.40 -17.56 1.29
N VAL A 295 -13.21 -16.82 0.21
CA VAL A 295 -12.20 -15.77 0.05
C VAL A 295 -12.82 -14.62 -0.72
N GLN A 296 -12.44 -13.40 -0.35
CA GLN A 296 -12.83 -12.17 -1.03
C GLN A 296 -11.60 -11.35 -1.42
N ALA A 297 -11.74 -10.52 -2.44
CA ALA A 297 -10.78 -9.48 -2.80
C ALA A 297 -11.43 -8.11 -2.68
N VAL A 298 -10.63 -7.11 -2.33
CA VAL A 298 -11.10 -5.74 -2.13
C VAL A 298 -10.18 -4.81 -2.88
N SER A 299 -10.76 -3.98 -3.75
CA SER A 299 -10.00 -3.02 -4.51
C SER A 299 -10.88 -1.91 -5.07
N ASN A 300 -10.28 -1.04 -5.87
CA ASN A 300 -10.96 -0.01 -6.63
C ASN A 300 -11.63 -0.64 -7.87
N PHE A 301 -12.69 -1.41 -7.66
CA PHE A 301 -13.42 -2.08 -8.75
C PHE A 301 -14.51 -1.19 -9.36
N LEU A 302 -15.06 -0.26 -8.59
CA LEU A 302 -16.27 0.48 -8.98
C LEU A 302 -15.95 1.87 -9.56
N GLY A 303 -14.69 2.27 -9.52
CA GLY A 303 -14.20 3.49 -10.12
C GLY A 303 -12.73 3.70 -9.83
N ARG A 304 -12.17 4.75 -10.43
CA ARG A 304 -10.81 5.19 -10.18
C ARG A 304 -10.77 6.12 -8.98
N GLU A 305 -9.77 5.96 -8.13
CA GLU A 305 -9.55 6.92 -7.05
C GLU A 305 -9.26 8.33 -7.57
N THR A 306 -9.97 9.30 -7.01
CA THR A 306 -9.73 10.71 -7.32
C THR A 306 -8.63 11.25 -6.38
N PRO A 307 -7.59 11.92 -6.91
CA PRO A 307 -6.51 12.43 -6.07
C PRO A 307 -6.99 13.54 -5.13
N ILE A 308 -6.41 13.59 -3.92
CA ILE A 308 -6.62 14.68 -2.96
C ILE A 308 -6.22 16.01 -3.62
N THR A 309 -7.13 16.98 -3.60
CA THR A 309 -6.85 18.33 -4.10
C THR A 309 -6.47 19.24 -2.94
N THR A 310 -5.56 20.19 -3.18
CA THR A 310 -5.19 21.17 -2.16
C THR A 310 -5.50 22.58 -2.63
N SER A 311 -6.04 23.40 -1.73
CA SER A 311 -6.27 24.83 -1.95
C SER A 311 -5.62 25.65 -0.86
N LEU A 312 -5.16 26.85 -1.19
CA LEU A 312 -4.69 27.82 -0.20
C LEU A 312 -5.83 28.77 0.14
N SER A 313 -6.03 29.02 1.42
CA SER A 313 -6.87 30.11 1.89
C SER A 313 -6.28 31.46 1.46
N LYS A 314 -7.05 32.54 1.61
CA LYS A 314 -6.44 33.88 1.68
C LYS A 314 -5.50 33.97 2.88
N ILE A 315 -4.62 34.97 2.86
CA ILE A 315 -3.83 35.33 4.03
C ILE A 315 -4.75 36.05 5.03
N PHE A 316 -4.71 35.61 6.28
CA PHE A 316 -5.35 36.23 7.43
C PHE A 316 -4.31 36.99 8.24
N GLY A 317 -4.59 38.24 8.61
CA GLY A 317 -3.60 39.11 9.25
C GLY A 317 -2.74 39.85 8.22
N TYR A 318 -1.43 39.90 8.46
CA TYR A 318 -0.53 40.82 7.77
C TYR A 318 0.70 40.09 7.21
N ALA A 319 0.87 40.13 5.88
CA ALA A 319 2.06 39.63 5.18
C ALA A 319 2.96 40.76 4.65
N ASN A 320 2.60 42.03 4.87
CA ASN A 320 3.15 43.16 4.14
C ASN A 320 4.65 43.44 4.38
N TYR A 321 5.26 42.84 5.40
CA TYR A 321 6.68 43.02 5.70
C TYR A 321 7.58 41.98 5.01
N HIS A 322 7.02 40.86 4.53
CA HIS A 322 7.74 39.78 3.85
C HIS A 322 6.89 39.18 2.73
N SER A 323 7.40 39.19 1.49
CA SER A 323 6.68 38.65 0.32
C SER A 323 6.44 37.13 0.38
N SER A 324 7.16 36.42 1.24
CA SER A 324 7.08 34.97 1.45
C SER A 324 6.84 34.67 2.94
N PRO A 325 6.21 33.53 3.29
CA PRO A 325 6.03 33.15 4.69
C PRO A 325 7.39 32.93 5.39
N SER A 326 7.43 33.22 6.70
CA SER A 326 8.61 32.98 7.53
C SER A 326 8.86 31.47 7.73
N ALA A 327 7.80 30.66 7.73
CA ALA A 327 7.85 29.21 7.67
C ALA A 327 6.52 28.61 7.17
N THR A 328 6.57 27.36 6.72
CA THR A 328 5.40 26.52 6.47
C THR A 328 5.41 25.38 7.46
N ILE A 329 4.36 25.26 8.26
CA ILE A 329 4.17 24.18 9.20
C ILE A 329 3.35 23.11 8.49
N THR A 330 3.97 21.98 8.15
CA THR A 330 3.24 20.79 7.69
C THR A 330 2.57 20.14 8.88
N ILE A 331 1.28 19.81 8.76
CA ILE A 331 0.58 19.07 9.79
C ILE A 331 0.85 17.58 9.54
N GLU A 332 1.53 16.94 10.50
CA GLU A 332 1.85 15.50 10.48
C GLU A 332 0.73 14.68 11.16
N GLU A 333 0.80 13.35 11.04
CA GLU A 333 -0.24 12.35 11.37
C GLU A 333 -0.93 12.50 12.73
N SER A 334 -0.30 13.14 13.71
CA SER A 334 -0.91 13.39 15.02
C SER A 334 -2.02 14.44 15.03
N ASP A 335 -2.23 15.17 13.92
CA ASP A 335 -3.22 16.25 13.72
C ASP A 335 -3.20 17.36 14.80
N LYS A 336 -2.15 17.43 15.64
CA LYS A 336 -2.09 18.34 16.79
C LYS A 336 -1.37 19.65 16.47
N LEU A 337 -1.97 20.75 16.89
CA LEU A 337 -1.43 22.09 16.76
C LEU A 337 -1.17 22.72 18.13
N TRP A 338 0.09 23.08 18.36
CA TRP A 338 0.57 23.75 19.56
C TRP A 338 0.65 25.25 19.33
N ILE A 339 0.12 26.02 20.26
CA ILE A 339 0.08 27.48 20.17
C ILE A 339 0.56 28.08 21.49
N ARG A 340 1.51 29.02 21.38
CA ARG A 340 1.85 29.95 22.45
C ARG A 340 1.01 31.19 22.32
N SER A 341 0.33 31.56 23.39
CA SER A 341 -0.46 32.79 23.40
C SER A 341 -0.49 33.45 24.78
N GLY A 342 -0.66 34.77 24.77
CA GLY A 342 -1.03 35.57 25.94
C GLY A 342 -2.08 36.60 25.56
N ALA A 343 -1.68 37.87 25.46
CA ALA A 343 -2.54 38.93 24.93
C ALA A 343 -2.69 38.89 23.40
N ALA A 344 -1.80 38.16 22.71
CA ALA A 344 -1.79 37.92 21.27
C ALA A 344 -1.32 36.47 20.99
N ILE A 345 -1.23 36.08 19.72
CA ILE A 345 -0.65 34.80 19.31
C ILE A 345 0.86 34.99 19.14
N ASP A 346 1.64 34.32 20.00
CA ASP A 346 3.09 34.44 20.03
C ASP A 346 3.74 33.51 19.01
N ALA A 347 3.35 32.23 18.99
CA ALA A 347 3.91 31.21 18.10
C ALA A 347 2.95 30.04 17.88
N ILE A 348 3.17 29.28 16.79
CA ILE A 348 2.34 28.15 16.35
C ILE A 348 3.23 27.02 15.80
N GLY A 349 2.89 25.75 16.00
CA GLY A 349 3.72 24.61 15.56
C GLY A 349 3.10 23.24 15.81
N THR A 350 3.75 22.17 15.34
CA THR A 350 3.29 20.77 15.53
C THR A 350 3.87 20.10 16.77
N ALA A 351 4.83 20.72 17.46
CA ALA A 351 5.37 20.22 18.71
C ALA A 351 5.64 21.35 19.72
N PRO A 352 5.65 21.08 21.04
CA PRO A 352 5.97 22.08 22.08
C PRO A 352 7.31 22.78 21.87
N SER A 353 8.27 22.06 21.30
CA SER A 353 9.64 22.50 21.03
C SER A 353 9.84 23.05 19.62
N SER A 354 8.87 22.88 18.72
CA SER A 354 8.94 23.25 17.31
C SER A 354 7.78 24.18 16.95
N VAL A 355 7.85 25.42 17.44
CA VAL A 355 6.88 26.48 17.15
C VAL A 355 7.55 27.63 16.39
N VAL A 356 6.82 28.19 15.43
CA VAL A 356 7.21 29.33 14.59
C VAL A 356 6.60 30.59 15.18
N GLY A 357 7.44 31.52 15.62
CA GLY A 357 7.03 32.79 16.24
C GLY A 357 7.92 33.19 17.40
N GLY A 358 7.37 33.97 18.33
CA GLY A 358 8.06 34.46 19.53
C GLY A 358 8.04 33.50 20.71
N ASN A 359 8.94 33.75 21.66
CA ASN A 359 9.06 33.00 22.92
C ASN A 359 8.10 33.48 24.02
N GLY A 360 7.23 34.46 23.71
CA GLY A 360 6.23 34.98 24.63
C GLY A 360 5.08 34.01 24.88
N GLY A 361 4.10 34.46 25.67
CA GLY A 361 2.91 33.69 26.00
C GLY A 361 3.19 32.44 26.84
N TYR A 362 2.11 31.79 27.26
CA TYR A 362 2.19 30.43 27.79
C TYR A 362 1.83 29.44 26.68
N LEU A 363 2.38 28.23 26.76
CA LEU A 363 2.03 27.16 25.83
C LEU A 363 0.67 26.58 26.25
N ASN A 364 -0.30 26.60 25.35
CA ASN A 364 -1.61 26.01 25.59
C ASN A 364 -1.56 24.48 25.43
N SER A 365 -2.58 23.80 25.94
CA SER A 365 -2.88 22.43 25.49
C SER A 365 -3.07 22.43 23.96
N PRO A 366 -2.57 21.42 23.24
CA PRO A 366 -2.68 21.38 21.79
C PRO A 366 -4.14 21.23 21.36
N ILE A 367 -4.47 21.78 20.20
CA ILE A 367 -5.76 21.56 19.55
C ILE A 367 -5.62 20.43 18.53
N ASP A 368 -6.59 19.51 18.52
CA ASP A 368 -6.70 18.47 17.51
C ASP A 368 -7.39 19.06 16.27
N LEU A 369 -6.64 19.22 15.18
CA LEU A 369 -7.11 19.79 13.93
C LEU A 369 -8.10 18.89 13.19
N SER A 370 -8.12 17.57 13.45
CA SER A 370 -9.12 16.66 12.87
C SER A 370 -10.55 16.99 13.32
N GLN A 371 -10.66 17.65 14.48
CA GLN A 371 -11.92 18.06 15.08
C GLN A 371 -12.33 19.48 14.71
N VAL A 372 -11.50 20.25 13.99
CA VAL A 372 -11.76 21.67 13.69
C VAL A 372 -12.62 21.82 12.44
N GLU A 373 -13.77 22.48 12.57
CA GLU A 373 -14.63 22.86 11.42
C GLU A 373 -14.35 24.27 10.92
N ALA A 374 -13.94 25.17 11.82
CA ALA A 374 -13.62 26.54 11.46
C ALA A 374 -12.68 27.18 12.48
N ILE A 375 -11.95 28.20 12.01
CA ILE A 375 -11.11 29.05 12.86
C ILE A 375 -11.46 30.50 12.58
N ASP A 376 -11.83 31.24 13.62
CA ASP A 376 -11.89 32.71 13.55
C ASP A 376 -10.53 33.29 13.92
N ILE A 377 -9.91 33.98 12.96
CA ILE A 377 -8.64 34.66 13.11
C ILE A 377 -8.91 36.15 13.33
N THR A 378 -8.62 36.62 14.54
CA THR A 378 -8.72 38.05 14.88
C THR A 378 -7.34 38.68 14.78
N SER A 379 -7.19 39.66 13.90
CA SER A 379 -5.93 40.39 13.68
C SER A 379 -6.14 41.89 13.85
N GLY A 380 -5.10 42.65 14.20
CA GLY A 380 -5.23 44.08 14.44
C GLY A 380 -3.96 44.70 14.99
N ARG A 381 -4.02 45.98 15.36
CA ARG A 381 -2.89 46.70 15.94
C ARG A 381 -2.70 46.29 17.39
N TYR A 382 -1.50 45.82 17.71
CA TYR A 382 -1.12 45.51 19.09
C TYR A 382 -0.57 46.75 19.80
N TRP A 383 -0.84 46.89 21.09
CA TRP A 383 -0.54 48.09 21.88
C TRP A 383 0.94 48.43 21.92
N TRP A 384 1.79 47.41 21.95
CA TRP A 384 3.24 47.55 22.02
C TRP A 384 3.86 47.87 20.64
N GLY A 385 3.03 48.00 19.61
CA GLY A 385 3.44 48.26 18.23
C GLY A 385 3.01 47.15 17.29
N GLY A 386 3.05 47.45 15.99
CA GLY A 386 2.81 46.47 14.94
C GLY A 386 1.36 46.00 14.77
N TYR A 387 1.19 45.11 13.80
CA TYR A 387 -0.08 44.54 13.36
C TYR A 387 0.06 43.02 13.32
N HIS A 388 -0.75 42.33 14.12
CA HIS A 388 -0.55 40.91 14.46
C HIS A 388 -1.85 40.14 14.46
N VAL A 389 -1.74 38.81 14.49
CA VAL A 389 -2.81 37.90 14.90
C VAL A 389 -2.92 37.93 16.42
N LEU A 390 -4.07 38.35 16.90
CA LEU A 390 -4.34 38.62 18.32
C LEU A 390 -5.08 37.48 19.00
N ALA A 391 -5.98 36.81 18.28
CA ALA A 391 -6.71 35.67 18.82
C ALA A 391 -7.09 34.68 17.72
N LEU A 392 -7.17 33.41 18.12
CA LEU A 392 -7.69 32.30 17.33
C LEU A 392 -8.82 31.65 18.12
N ASP A 393 -10.00 31.57 17.53
CA ASP A 393 -11.12 30.80 18.09
C ASP A 393 -11.39 29.59 17.19
N PHE A 394 -11.11 28.40 17.69
CA PHE A 394 -11.35 27.13 17.04
C PHE A 394 -12.75 26.65 17.37
N TYR A 395 -13.53 26.30 16.34
CA TYR A 395 -14.85 25.71 16.45
C TYR A 395 -14.75 24.23 16.10
N LEU A 396 -15.13 23.36 17.03
CA LEU A 396 -14.96 21.91 16.91
C LEU A 396 -16.25 21.22 16.47
N LYS A 397 -16.12 20.02 15.89
CA LYS A 397 -17.21 19.16 15.41
C LYS A 397 -18.23 18.79 16.52
N ASP A 398 -17.79 18.76 17.77
CA ASP A 398 -18.67 18.53 18.94
C ASP A 398 -19.46 19.77 19.38
N GLY A 399 -19.29 20.90 18.67
CA GLY A 399 -19.91 22.19 18.97
C GLY A 399 -19.19 23.01 20.03
N SER A 400 -18.10 22.51 20.61
CA SER A 400 -17.28 23.25 21.56
C SER A 400 -16.39 24.30 20.87
N GLN A 401 -15.90 25.25 21.66
CA GLN A 401 -15.03 26.32 21.17
C GLN A 401 -13.79 26.43 22.06
N VAL A 402 -12.61 26.46 21.43
CA VAL A 402 -11.33 26.71 22.11
C VAL A 402 -10.75 28.03 21.64
N SER A 403 -10.51 28.94 22.57
CA SER A 403 -9.98 30.29 22.28
C SER A 403 -8.56 30.45 22.80
N MET A 404 -7.68 31.02 21.97
CA MET A 404 -6.30 31.34 22.31
C MET A 404 -6.00 32.80 21.95
N GLY A 405 -5.16 33.47 22.75
CA GLY A 405 -4.92 34.91 22.63
C GLY A 405 -6.06 35.78 23.19
N SER A 406 -6.16 37.04 22.77
CA SER A 406 -7.19 37.95 23.28
C SER A 406 -7.67 38.98 22.26
N LYS A 407 -9.00 39.20 22.23
CA LYS A 407 -9.62 40.30 21.47
C LYS A 407 -9.67 41.62 22.26
N ARG A 408 -9.50 41.57 23.59
CA ARG A 408 -9.86 42.68 24.50
C ARG A 408 -8.67 43.47 25.03
N TYR A 409 -7.54 42.81 25.23
CA TYR A 409 -6.37 43.44 25.83
C TYR A 409 -5.48 44.01 24.74
N TYR A 410 -5.10 45.28 24.90
CA TYR A 410 -4.01 45.87 24.13
C TYR A 410 -4.24 45.87 22.60
N SER A 411 -5.50 45.88 22.17
CA SER A 411 -5.91 45.70 20.77
C SER A 411 -6.67 46.93 20.24
N HIS A 412 -6.30 47.40 19.05
CA HIS A 412 -6.98 48.48 18.34
C HIS A 412 -7.15 48.14 16.87
N HIS A 413 -8.23 48.63 16.24
CA HIS A 413 -8.53 48.37 14.82
C HIS A 413 -8.47 46.87 14.47
N ILE A 414 -9.20 46.06 15.24
CA ILE A 414 -9.25 44.62 15.04
C ILE A 414 -10.22 44.24 13.93
N LYS A 415 -9.89 43.16 13.22
CA LYS A 415 -10.70 42.51 12.20
C LYS A 415 -10.70 41.01 12.49
N THR A 416 -11.88 40.42 12.55
CA THR A 416 -12.04 38.97 12.66
C THR A 416 -12.49 38.42 11.32
N GLU A 417 -11.82 37.37 10.86
CA GLU A 417 -12.10 36.68 9.61
C GLU A 417 -12.07 35.18 9.84
N ARG A 418 -12.89 34.44 9.09
CA ARG A 418 -13.03 32.99 9.25
C ARG A 418 -12.32 32.24 8.14
N VAL A 419 -11.65 31.15 8.49
CA VAL A 419 -11.38 30.01 7.61
C VAL A 419 -12.31 28.87 8.01
N THR A 420 -12.90 28.21 7.04
CA THR A 420 -13.70 27.00 7.23
C THR A 420 -12.91 25.83 6.68
N VAL A 421 -12.91 24.72 7.41
CA VAL A 421 -12.45 23.43 6.92
C VAL A 421 -13.70 22.72 6.38
N PRO A 422 -13.85 22.57 5.06
CA PRO A 422 -15.01 21.88 4.49
C PRO A 422 -15.14 20.45 5.00
N HIS A 423 -16.32 19.86 4.82
CA HIS A 423 -16.52 18.43 5.03
C HIS A 423 -15.49 17.63 4.20
N ASN A 424 -15.03 16.50 4.76
CA ASN A 424 -13.99 15.63 4.19
C ASN A 424 -12.74 16.38 3.70
N SER A 425 -12.34 17.38 4.49
CA SER A 425 -11.11 18.14 4.29
C SER A 425 -10.35 18.29 5.59
N PHE A 426 -9.04 18.51 5.49
CA PHE A 426 -8.18 18.76 6.64
C PHE A 426 -7.15 19.86 6.33
N ILE A 427 -6.60 20.45 7.38
CA ILE A 427 -5.53 21.44 7.24
C ILE A 427 -4.22 20.68 7.02
N LYS A 428 -3.71 20.70 5.79
CA LYS A 428 -2.46 20.02 5.42
C LYS A 428 -1.23 20.79 5.86
N SER A 429 -1.28 22.12 5.77
CA SER A 429 -0.19 22.98 6.20
C SER A 429 -0.66 24.38 6.58
N ILE A 430 0.17 25.08 7.35
CA ILE A 430 -0.06 26.47 7.77
C ILE A 430 1.18 27.29 7.43
N ASN A 431 1.04 28.22 6.50
CA ASN A 431 2.05 29.25 6.23
C ASN A 431 1.95 30.33 7.31
N VAL A 432 3.08 30.67 7.90
CA VAL A 432 3.17 31.61 9.04
C VAL A 432 4.08 32.77 8.69
N TRP A 433 3.58 33.99 8.86
CA TRP A 433 4.37 35.23 8.82
C TRP A 433 4.62 35.69 10.24
N THR A 434 5.88 35.97 10.55
CA THR A 434 6.28 36.52 11.85
C THR A 434 7.56 37.33 11.73
N SER A 435 7.60 38.46 12.45
CA SER A 435 8.76 39.31 12.64
C SER A 435 9.43 39.06 14.01
N TYR A 436 9.54 37.79 14.40
CA TYR A 436 10.13 37.24 15.63
C TYR A 436 9.33 37.31 16.93
N TRP A 437 8.52 38.35 17.17
CA TRP A 437 7.89 38.51 18.50
C TRP A 437 6.45 37.97 18.62
N LEU A 438 5.66 38.03 17.55
CA LEU A 438 4.26 37.63 17.46
C LEU A 438 3.99 37.09 16.05
N VAL A 439 2.91 36.33 15.89
CA VAL A 439 2.42 35.92 14.57
C VAL A 439 1.76 37.11 13.89
N ASP A 440 2.22 37.45 12.70
CA ASP A 440 1.74 38.59 11.91
C ASP A 440 0.59 38.18 10.99
N GLY A 441 0.72 37.01 10.36
CA GLY A 441 -0.28 36.47 9.44
C GLY A 441 -0.22 34.95 9.31
N LEU A 442 -1.34 34.38 8.87
CA LEU A 442 -1.54 32.95 8.70
C LEU A 442 -2.22 32.69 7.35
N GLN A 443 -1.84 31.60 6.70
CA GLN A 443 -2.57 31.07 5.54
C GLN A 443 -2.60 29.55 5.66
N PHE A 444 -3.77 28.96 5.40
CA PHE A 444 -4.03 27.55 5.58
C PHE A 444 -4.09 26.87 4.21
N GLN A 445 -3.35 25.78 4.05
CA GLN A 445 -3.54 24.87 2.94
C GLN A 445 -4.56 23.81 3.36
N ILE A 446 -5.71 23.81 2.71
CA ILE A 446 -6.77 22.84 2.94
C ILE A 446 -6.62 21.73 1.90
N ALA A 447 -6.47 20.49 2.36
CA ALA A 447 -6.56 19.30 1.54
C ALA A 447 -8.00 18.78 1.58
N SER A 448 -8.60 18.62 0.42
CA SER A 448 -9.93 18.05 0.27
C SER A 448 -9.80 16.63 -0.25
N VAL A 449 -10.31 15.70 0.55
CA VAL A 449 -10.40 14.28 0.24
C VAL A 449 -11.74 14.08 -0.47
N PRO A 450 -11.76 13.55 -1.69
CA PRO A 450 -13.01 13.15 -2.34
C PRO A 450 -13.70 12.05 -1.51
N ASP A 451 -15.03 12.05 -1.45
CA ASP A 451 -15.82 10.93 -0.90
C ASP A 451 -15.62 9.71 -1.83
N ASN A 452 -14.55 8.95 -1.56
CA ASN A 452 -14.00 7.99 -2.53
C ASN A 452 -14.34 6.54 -2.17
N HIS A 453 -15.18 6.29 -1.16
CA HIS A 453 -15.61 4.93 -0.80
C HIS A 453 -16.48 4.29 -1.89
N ASP A 454 -17.20 5.07 -2.70
CA ASP A 454 -18.02 4.56 -3.81
C ASP A 454 -17.20 3.89 -4.92
N VAL A 455 -15.86 4.04 -4.92
CA VAL A 455 -14.98 3.33 -5.88
C VAL A 455 -14.55 1.94 -5.40
N LYS A 456 -14.70 1.67 -4.09
CA LYS A 456 -14.33 0.38 -3.49
C LYS A 456 -15.41 -0.65 -3.79
N GLY A 457 -14.95 -1.81 -4.28
CA GLY A 457 -15.77 -2.99 -4.41
C GLY A 457 -15.24 -4.12 -3.55
N ILE A 458 -16.13 -4.99 -3.11
CA ILE A 458 -15.80 -6.24 -2.45
C ILE A 458 -16.37 -7.38 -3.27
N VAL A 459 -15.50 -8.26 -3.74
CA VAL A 459 -15.88 -9.36 -4.63
C VAL A 459 -15.55 -10.69 -3.99
N TYR A 460 -16.45 -11.65 -4.14
CA TYR A 460 -16.23 -13.04 -3.72
C TYR A 460 -16.93 -14.01 -4.66
N ALA A 461 -16.48 -15.28 -4.66
CA ALA A 461 -17.13 -16.37 -5.38
C ALA A 461 -17.81 -17.33 -4.40
N GLY A 462 -19.11 -17.55 -4.58
CA GLY A 462 -19.89 -18.57 -3.88
C GLY A 462 -20.00 -19.86 -4.70
N TYR A 463 -20.98 -20.71 -4.40
CA TYR A 463 -21.20 -21.96 -5.13
C TYR A 463 -21.64 -21.77 -6.59
N SER A 464 -22.31 -20.65 -6.93
CA SER A 464 -23.02 -20.49 -8.20
C SER A 464 -22.63 -19.23 -8.98
N ALA A 465 -22.04 -18.24 -8.33
CA ALA A 465 -21.70 -16.96 -8.93
C ALA A 465 -20.54 -16.25 -8.24
N VAL A 466 -19.94 -15.32 -8.97
CA VAL A 466 -19.13 -14.22 -8.44
C VAL A 466 -20.04 -13.03 -8.21
N ASP A 467 -20.06 -12.50 -7.00
CA ASP A 467 -20.87 -11.34 -6.64
C ASP A 467 -19.95 -10.17 -6.25
N MET A 468 -20.28 -8.98 -6.76
CA MET A 468 -19.65 -7.71 -6.39
C MET A 468 -20.58 -6.90 -5.51
N TYR A 469 -20.07 -6.41 -4.38
CA TYR A 469 -20.75 -5.53 -3.45
C TYR A 469 -20.04 -4.19 -3.37
N ASN A 470 -20.80 -3.11 -3.21
CA ASN A 470 -20.22 -1.82 -2.82
C ASN A 470 -19.98 -1.78 -1.30
N PHE A 471 -19.34 -0.71 -0.83
CA PHE A 471 -19.02 -0.54 0.59
C PHE A 471 -20.26 -0.47 1.53
N LYS A 472 -21.46 -0.25 0.97
CA LYS A 472 -22.73 -0.19 1.72
C LYS A 472 -23.41 -1.56 1.84
N GLY A 473 -22.81 -2.63 1.29
CA GLY A 473 -23.40 -3.96 1.27
C GLY A 473 -24.47 -4.15 0.20
N GLU A 474 -24.52 -3.27 -0.80
CA GLU A 474 -25.44 -3.41 -1.94
C GLU A 474 -24.76 -4.21 -3.07
N LYS A 475 -25.43 -5.24 -3.56
CA LYS A 475 -24.93 -6.03 -4.70
C LYS A 475 -24.98 -5.20 -5.98
N VAL A 476 -23.82 -4.99 -6.61
CA VAL A 476 -23.65 -4.24 -7.87
C VAL A 476 -23.94 -5.14 -9.06
N TRP A 477 -23.30 -6.30 -9.12
CA TRP A 477 -23.50 -7.29 -10.18
C TRP A 477 -23.27 -8.72 -9.67
N SER A 478 -23.69 -9.69 -10.47
CA SER A 478 -23.53 -11.12 -10.23
C SER A 478 -23.26 -11.83 -11.56
N VAL A 479 -22.22 -12.66 -11.61
CA VAL A 479 -21.81 -13.41 -12.81
C VAL A 479 -21.77 -14.90 -12.49
N PRO A 480 -22.49 -15.76 -13.23
CA PRO A 480 -22.44 -17.20 -13.00
C PRO A 480 -21.02 -17.77 -13.03
N ASN A 481 -20.70 -18.62 -12.06
CA ASN A 481 -19.41 -19.28 -11.86
C ASN A 481 -19.66 -20.62 -11.16
N ASP A 482 -19.43 -21.75 -11.85
CA ASP A 482 -19.70 -23.06 -11.27
C ASP A 482 -18.61 -23.44 -10.26
N ASP A 483 -18.93 -23.40 -8.98
CA ASP A 483 -18.07 -23.90 -7.89
C ASP A 483 -18.86 -24.85 -6.96
N ILE A 484 -19.78 -25.64 -7.54
CA ILE A 484 -20.73 -26.45 -6.76
C ILE A 484 -20.07 -27.49 -5.83
N ASN A 485 -18.83 -27.87 -6.11
CA ASN A 485 -18.08 -28.89 -5.35
C ASN A 485 -17.30 -28.31 -4.16
N SER A 486 -17.10 -26.99 -4.07
CA SER A 486 -16.32 -26.32 -3.02
C SER A 486 -17.10 -25.18 -2.35
N GLY A 487 -17.59 -24.23 -3.15
CA GLY A 487 -18.23 -22.98 -2.72
C GLY A 487 -17.28 -22.01 -2.01
N LYS A 488 -15.98 -22.11 -2.32
CA LYS A 488 -14.89 -21.41 -1.61
C LYS A 488 -13.79 -20.90 -2.53
N ILE A 489 -13.90 -21.12 -3.85
CA ILE A 489 -12.88 -20.69 -4.80
C ILE A 489 -12.56 -19.21 -4.60
N GLY A 490 -11.28 -18.85 -4.73
CA GLY A 490 -10.85 -17.49 -4.47
C GLY A 490 -11.00 -16.57 -5.67
N VAL A 491 -10.78 -15.29 -5.39
CA VAL A 491 -10.70 -14.21 -6.38
C VAL A 491 -9.53 -13.31 -6.03
N SER A 492 -8.97 -12.65 -7.03
CA SER A 492 -7.94 -11.61 -6.88
C SER A 492 -8.23 -10.44 -7.83
N ALA A 493 -7.42 -9.39 -7.73
CA ALA A 493 -7.61 -8.15 -8.46
C ALA A 493 -6.34 -7.69 -9.19
N PHE A 494 -6.49 -7.11 -10.38
CA PHE A 494 -5.41 -6.42 -11.09
C PHE A 494 -5.98 -5.49 -12.17
N ASP A 495 -5.37 -4.32 -12.36
CA ASP A 495 -5.71 -3.33 -13.39
C ASP A 495 -4.96 -3.65 -14.69
N PHE A 496 -5.57 -4.45 -15.56
CA PHE A 496 -4.93 -4.94 -16.79
C PHE A 496 -4.82 -3.87 -17.87
N ASP A 497 -5.78 -2.93 -17.92
CA ASP A 497 -5.83 -1.88 -18.94
C ASP A 497 -5.27 -0.52 -18.45
N ASN A 498 -4.81 -0.47 -17.21
CA ASN A 498 -4.14 0.66 -16.55
C ASN A 498 -5.00 1.92 -16.54
N ASP A 499 -6.32 1.77 -16.34
CA ASP A 499 -7.27 2.87 -16.24
C ASP A 499 -7.49 3.37 -14.80
N GLY A 500 -6.92 2.66 -13.82
CA GLY A 500 -7.00 2.90 -12.39
C GLY A 500 -8.05 2.07 -11.66
N ILE A 501 -8.83 1.25 -12.37
CA ILE A 501 -9.85 0.34 -11.89
C ILE A 501 -9.29 -1.08 -11.98
N ASP A 502 -9.42 -1.88 -10.91
CA ASP A 502 -9.00 -3.28 -11.03
C ASP A 502 -10.08 -4.11 -11.76
N GLU A 503 -9.65 -5.07 -12.57
CA GLU A 503 -10.44 -6.23 -12.97
C GLU A 503 -10.43 -7.30 -11.87
N VAL A 504 -11.43 -8.19 -11.93
CA VAL A 504 -11.54 -9.38 -11.07
C VAL A 504 -11.00 -10.60 -11.82
N LEU A 505 -10.10 -11.36 -11.19
CA LEU A 505 -9.67 -12.66 -11.67
C LEU A 505 -10.38 -13.76 -10.88
N VAL A 506 -10.93 -14.75 -11.59
CA VAL A 506 -11.66 -15.85 -10.97
C VAL A 506 -11.48 -17.17 -11.72
N GLN A 507 -11.56 -18.27 -11.00
CA GLN A 507 -11.56 -19.65 -11.50
C GLN A 507 -12.95 -20.29 -11.26
N ASP A 508 -13.42 -21.12 -12.19
CA ASP A 508 -14.51 -22.08 -11.96
C ASP A 508 -14.01 -23.53 -12.09
N ARG A 509 -14.80 -24.50 -12.54
CA ARG A 509 -14.30 -25.87 -12.76
C ARG A 509 -13.38 -26.01 -13.98
N GLN A 510 -13.49 -25.12 -14.96
CA GLN A 510 -12.94 -25.30 -16.31
C GLN A 510 -12.33 -24.05 -16.94
N THR A 511 -12.51 -22.88 -16.33
CA THR A 511 -12.08 -21.61 -16.89
C THR A 511 -11.52 -20.67 -15.82
N VAL A 512 -10.41 -20.02 -16.16
CA VAL A 512 -10.04 -18.73 -15.55
C VAL A 512 -10.65 -17.62 -16.39
N ARG A 513 -11.24 -16.63 -15.74
CA ARG A 513 -11.83 -15.45 -16.39
C ARG A 513 -11.30 -14.17 -15.76
N ILE A 514 -11.14 -13.16 -16.61
CA ILE A 514 -10.92 -11.77 -16.19
C ILE A 514 -12.24 -11.05 -16.40
N LEU A 515 -12.78 -10.43 -15.34
CA LEU A 515 -14.05 -9.72 -15.35
C LEU A 515 -13.82 -8.23 -15.09
N ASP A 516 -14.52 -7.40 -15.85
CA ASP A 516 -14.60 -5.96 -15.63
C ASP A 516 -15.11 -5.65 -14.21
N GLY A 517 -14.36 -4.85 -13.45
CA GLY A 517 -14.67 -4.56 -12.04
C GLY A 517 -16.04 -3.90 -11.84
N GLN A 518 -16.46 -3.04 -12.76
CA GLN A 518 -17.69 -2.26 -12.63
C GLN A 518 -18.95 -3.04 -13.05
N THR A 519 -18.82 -3.96 -14.00
CA THR A 519 -19.98 -4.57 -14.68
C THR A 519 -20.02 -6.10 -14.61
N GLY A 520 -18.91 -6.76 -14.27
CA GLY A 520 -18.77 -8.22 -14.35
C GLY A 520 -18.69 -8.76 -15.78
N ARG A 521 -18.55 -7.89 -16.79
CA ARG A 521 -18.38 -8.32 -18.18
C ARG A 521 -17.09 -9.13 -18.31
N VAL A 522 -17.17 -10.30 -18.93
CA VAL A 522 -15.99 -11.12 -19.24
C VAL A 522 -15.11 -10.40 -20.27
N LEU A 523 -13.86 -10.13 -19.90
CA LEU A 523 -12.83 -9.48 -20.72
C LEU A 523 -11.86 -10.49 -21.34
N SER A 524 -11.64 -11.60 -20.65
CA SER A 524 -10.82 -12.73 -21.10
C SER A 524 -11.32 -14.04 -20.51
N SER A 525 -11.05 -15.15 -21.21
CA SER A 525 -11.40 -16.50 -20.78
C SER A 525 -10.30 -17.47 -21.21
N ILE A 526 -9.77 -18.22 -20.26
CA ILE A 526 -8.67 -19.17 -20.44
C ILE A 526 -9.16 -20.55 -19.98
N ASP A 527 -9.04 -21.56 -20.83
CA ASP A 527 -9.34 -22.95 -20.47
C ASP A 527 -8.35 -23.42 -19.39
N ASN A 528 -8.85 -23.69 -18.19
CA ASN A 528 -8.04 -24.13 -17.04
C ASN A 528 -8.91 -24.92 -16.06
N SER A 529 -8.58 -26.18 -15.77
CA SER A 529 -9.38 -27.03 -14.91
C SER A 529 -8.92 -27.02 -13.46
N SER A 530 -9.89 -27.04 -12.55
CA SER A 530 -9.66 -27.29 -11.15
C SER A 530 -10.83 -28.04 -10.50
N GLY A 531 -10.48 -28.92 -9.57
CA GLY A 531 -11.40 -29.45 -8.56
C GLY A 531 -11.77 -28.43 -7.49
N THR A 532 -11.21 -27.22 -7.54
CA THR A 532 -11.46 -26.04 -6.70
C THR A 532 -11.41 -26.26 -5.19
N LEU A 533 -10.67 -25.39 -4.51
CA LEU A 533 -10.68 -25.24 -3.07
C LEU A 533 -10.92 -23.78 -2.75
N TRP A 534 -9.84 -23.01 -2.69
CA TRP A 534 -9.78 -21.59 -2.37
C TRP A 534 -8.50 -20.97 -2.96
N GLU A 535 -7.97 -21.59 -4.01
CA GLU A 535 -6.95 -21.01 -4.86
C GLU A 535 -7.51 -19.86 -5.69
N TYR A 536 -6.65 -18.99 -6.17
CA TYR A 536 -7.01 -17.95 -7.13
C TYR A 536 -5.82 -17.62 -8.04
N PRO A 537 -6.07 -17.13 -9.27
CA PRO A 537 -5.01 -16.61 -10.14
C PRO A 537 -4.29 -15.42 -9.51
N ILE A 538 -3.00 -15.24 -9.77
CA ILE A 538 -2.24 -14.05 -9.32
C ILE A 538 -1.56 -13.39 -10.50
N VAL A 539 -1.32 -12.08 -10.41
CA VAL A 539 -0.55 -11.32 -11.40
C VAL A 539 0.71 -10.80 -10.72
N VAL A 540 1.87 -11.08 -11.28
CA VAL A 540 3.16 -10.66 -10.72
C VAL A 540 4.07 -10.26 -11.87
N ASP A 541 4.75 -9.12 -11.75
CA ASP A 541 5.85 -8.74 -12.63
C ASP A 541 7.09 -9.56 -12.23
N LEU A 542 7.30 -10.70 -12.89
CA LEU A 542 8.39 -11.60 -12.53
C LEU A 542 9.73 -10.95 -12.87
N ALA A 543 9.85 -10.40 -14.09
CA ALA A 543 11.10 -9.88 -14.63
C ALA A 543 11.49 -8.49 -14.11
N GLY A 544 10.54 -7.72 -13.57
CA GLY A 544 10.77 -6.34 -13.14
C GLY A 544 10.81 -5.34 -14.29
N ASP A 545 10.14 -5.65 -15.39
CA ASP A 545 10.17 -4.87 -16.62
C ASP A 545 8.90 -4.03 -16.84
N ASP A 546 8.02 -3.94 -15.82
CA ASP A 546 6.70 -3.28 -15.88
C ASP A 546 5.77 -3.93 -16.91
N ASN A 547 5.94 -5.24 -17.14
CA ASN A 547 5.06 -6.07 -17.94
C ASN A 547 4.80 -7.43 -17.26
N ALA A 548 3.73 -7.47 -16.48
CA ALA A 548 3.45 -8.58 -15.59
C ALA A 548 3.01 -9.88 -16.28
N GLU A 549 3.08 -10.96 -15.50
CA GLU A 549 2.58 -12.27 -15.86
C GLU A 549 1.39 -12.70 -14.98
N LEU A 550 0.44 -13.39 -15.60
CA LEU A 550 -0.71 -14.05 -14.97
C LEU A 550 -0.36 -15.52 -14.70
N ILE A 551 -0.38 -15.92 -13.44
CA ILE A 551 -0.04 -17.27 -13.00
C ILE A 551 -1.31 -17.99 -12.55
N VAL A 552 -1.57 -19.16 -13.14
CA VAL A 552 -2.70 -20.02 -12.80
C VAL A 552 -2.25 -21.44 -12.48
N VAL A 553 -2.90 -22.06 -11.50
CA VAL A 553 -2.68 -23.45 -11.12
C VAL A 553 -3.79 -24.34 -11.64
N ALA A 554 -3.49 -25.60 -11.90
CA ALA A 554 -4.42 -26.52 -12.52
C ALA A 554 -4.32 -27.94 -11.96
N ASN A 555 -5.45 -28.64 -12.03
CA ASN A 555 -5.56 -30.06 -11.75
C ASN A 555 -6.67 -30.68 -12.62
N ASP A 556 -6.49 -31.95 -12.97
CA ASP A 556 -7.37 -32.71 -13.85
C ASP A 556 -7.78 -34.07 -13.25
N TYR A 557 -7.63 -34.23 -11.93
CA TYR A 557 -8.00 -35.47 -11.25
C TYR A 557 -9.51 -35.76 -11.31
N ASP A 558 -10.35 -34.72 -11.42
CA ASP A 558 -11.79 -34.87 -11.60
C ASP A 558 -12.15 -34.93 -13.10
N ARG A 559 -12.17 -36.17 -13.61
CA ARG A 559 -12.27 -36.50 -15.04
C ARG A 559 -13.34 -35.76 -15.86
N PRO A 560 -14.56 -35.44 -15.36
CA PRO A 560 -15.55 -34.72 -16.16
C PRO A 560 -15.13 -33.28 -16.49
N TYR A 561 -14.23 -32.69 -15.70
CA TYR A 561 -13.78 -31.31 -15.82
C TYR A 561 -12.30 -31.19 -16.23
N ALA A 562 -11.64 -32.32 -16.46
CA ALA A 562 -10.21 -32.42 -16.78
C ALA A 562 -9.84 -31.71 -18.10
N ILE A 563 -9.02 -30.66 -18.01
CA ILE A 563 -8.42 -29.94 -19.15
C ILE A 563 -6.89 -30.04 -19.06
N ASN A 564 -6.34 -29.61 -17.92
CA ASN A 564 -4.90 -29.46 -17.70
C ASN A 564 -4.52 -29.65 -16.22
N HIS A 565 -3.23 -29.81 -15.94
CA HIS A 565 -2.68 -29.88 -14.59
C HIS A 565 -1.32 -29.17 -14.52
N GLY A 566 -0.93 -28.74 -13.33
CA GLY A 566 0.34 -28.06 -13.07
C GLY A 566 0.19 -26.55 -12.95
N VAL A 567 1.10 -25.79 -13.56
CA VAL A 567 1.15 -24.33 -13.54
C VAL A 567 1.22 -23.81 -14.97
N TYR A 568 0.45 -22.76 -15.27
CA TYR A 568 0.43 -22.10 -16.56
C TYR A 568 0.62 -20.60 -16.32
N VAL A 569 1.54 -20.01 -17.06
CA VAL A 569 1.87 -18.59 -16.93
C VAL A 569 1.64 -17.91 -18.27
N TYR A 570 0.88 -16.82 -18.21
CA TYR A 570 0.46 -16.05 -19.36
C TYR A 570 1.02 -14.64 -19.30
N GLU A 571 1.24 -14.05 -20.46
CA GLU A 571 1.65 -12.67 -20.66
C GLU A 571 0.64 -11.96 -21.56
N SER A 572 0.74 -10.63 -21.67
CA SER A 572 -0.03 -9.87 -22.64
C SER A 572 0.26 -10.36 -24.05
N ALA A 573 -0.78 -10.62 -24.85
CA ALA A 573 -0.61 -10.96 -26.27
C ALA A 573 -0.43 -9.73 -27.18
N ASP A 574 -0.49 -8.53 -26.61
CA ASP A 574 -0.38 -7.26 -27.31
C ASP A 574 0.81 -6.47 -26.71
N ASP A 575 1.92 -6.41 -27.45
CA ASP A 575 3.15 -5.73 -27.05
C ASP A 575 2.93 -4.23 -26.73
N ASP A 576 1.88 -3.62 -27.29
CA ASP A 576 1.53 -2.22 -27.03
C ASP A 576 0.69 -2.06 -25.73
N LYS A 577 0.29 -3.17 -25.09
CA LYS A 577 -0.48 -3.22 -23.85
C LYS A 577 0.21 -4.10 -22.79
N PRO A 578 1.39 -3.70 -22.31
CA PRO A 578 2.01 -4.39 -21.19
C PRO A 578 1.15 -4.26 -19.94
N TRP A 579 1.19 -5.29 -19.09
CA TRP A 579 0.46 -5.32 -17.82
C TRP A 579 1.26 -4.59 -16.74
N LYS A 580 1.04 -3.28 -16.66
CA LYS A 580 1.86 -2.37 -15.85
C LYS A 580 1.51 -2.39 -14.37
N ASN A 581 2.45 -1.89 -13.57
CA ASN A 581 2.27 -1.63 -12.13
C ASN A 581 1.85 -2.87 -11.34
N ALA A 582 2.26 -4.08 -11.72
CA ALA A 582 2.08 -5.24 -10.86
C ALA A 582 3.15 -5.30 -9.77
N THR A 583 2.82 -5.93 -8.65
CA THR A 583 3.82 -6.34 -7.66
C THR A 583 4.86 -7.27 -8.26
N ARG A 584 6.08 -7.25 -7.72
CA ARG A 584 7.17 -8.21 -7.96
C ARG A 584 7.10 -9.45 -7.07
N ILE A 585 6.26 -9.41 -6.03
CA ILE A 585 6.18 -10.43 -4.99
C ILE A 585 4.73 -10.74 -4.63
N TRP A 586 4.42 -12.02 -4.43
CA TRP A 586 3.15 -12.48 -3.85
C TRP A 586 3.47 -13.52 -2.78
N ASN A 587 3.74 -13.05 -1.58
CA ASN A 587 4.51 -13.82 -0.61
C ASN A 587 3.66 -14.78 0.26
N GLN A 588 2.34 -14.59 0.30
CA GLN A 588 1.41 -15.39 1.11
C GLN A 588 -0.02 -15.31 0.54
N HIS A 589 -0.93 -16.20 0.98
CA HIS A 589 -2.32 -16.20 0.49
C HIS A 589 -3.09 -14.94 0.90
N SER A 590 -2.79 -14.36 2.05
CA SER A 590 -3.44 -13.15 2.54
C SER A 590 -2.72 -11.86 2.09
N TYR A 591 -2.15 -11.85 0.87
CA TYR A 591 -1.33 -10.75 0.33
C TYR A 591 -2.07 -9.40 0.29
N HIS A 592 -1.38 -8.35 0.71
CA HIS A 592 -1.90 -6.99 0.73
C HIS A 592 -0.81 -5.90 0.68
N PHE A 593 0.37 -6.15 0.11
CA PHE A 593 1.52 -5.23 0.09
C PHE A 593 2.13 -4.88 1.46
N SER A 594 1.41 -4.22 2.36
CA SER A 594 1.98 -3.55 3.55
C SER A 594 2.86 -4.39 4.47
N ASN A 595 2.72 -5.72 4.50
CA ASN A 595 3.51 -6.60 5.36
C ASN A 595 4.73 -7.22 4.67
N ILE A 596 5.05 -6.81 3.43
CA ILE A 596 6.18 -7.34 2.67
C ILE A 596 6.71 -6.29 1.69
N SER A 597 8.03 -6.06 1.68
CA SER A 597 8.67 -5.29 0.62
C SER A 597 8.87 -6.13 -0.64
N GLN A 598 9.14 -5.46 -1.76
CA GLN A 598 9.27 -6.14 -3.05
C GLN A 598 10.47 -7.11 -3.09
N ASP A 599 11.53 -6.86 -2.32
CA ASP A 599 12.69 -7.76 -2.13
C ASP A 599 12.46 -8.87 -1.09
N GLY A 600 11.26 -8.96 -0.49
CA GLY A 600 10.92 -10.04 0.45
C GLY A 600 11.20 -9.75 1.92
N SER A 601 11.70 -8.56 2.28
CA SER A 601 11.85 -8.19 3.69
C SER A 601 10.50 -7.84 4.33
N ILE A 602 10.31 -8.20 5.61
CA ILE A 602 9.12 -7.81 6.37
C ILE A 602 9.41 -6.50 7.11
N PRO A 603 8.58 -5.45 6.96
CA PRO A 603 8.79 -4.20 7.67
C PRO A 603 8.48 -4.37 9.17
N SER A 604 9.37 -3.88 10.03
CA SER A 604 9.17 -3.89 11.49
C SER A 604 8.04 -2.98 11.98
N SER A 605 7.54 -2.12 11.10
CA SER A 605 6.35 -1.32 11.33
C SER A 605 5.70 -1.05 9.98
N ALA A 606 4.82 -1.96 9.58
CA ALA A 606 4.02 -1.82 8.37
C ALA A 606 3.09 -0.61 8.50
N THR A 607 3.09 0.29 7.52
CA THR A 607 2.01 1.27 7.42
C THR A 607 0.70 0.53 7.12
N SER A 608 -0.36 0.84 7.86
CA SER A 608 -1.67 0.24 7.68
C SER A 608 -2.11 0.24 6.21
N SER A 609 -2.44 -0.93 5.68
CA SER A 609 -2.84 -1.11 4.27
C SER A 609 -4.04 -0.24 3.92
N TRP A 610 -5.01 -0.16 4.82
CA TRP A 610 -6.24 0.62 4.66
C TRP A 610 -6.06 2.14 4.64
N LEU A 611 -4.88 2.65 5.07
CA LEU A 611 -4.52 4.07 5.00
C LEU A 611 -3.60 4.41 3.82
N THR A 612 -3.19 3.41 3.04
CA THR A 612 -2.26 3.57 1.92
C THR A 612 -2.93 3.21 0.60
N HIS A 613 -2.75 1.98 0.12
CA HIS A 613 -3.37 1.48 -1.11
C HIS A 613 -4.84 1.08 -0.89
N ASN A 614 -5.20 0.71 0.34
CA ASN A 614 -6.54 0.32 0.76
C ASN A 614 -7.14 -0.75 -0.16
N THR A 615 -6.39 -1.84 -0.34
CA THR A 615 -6.75 -3.02 -1.14
C THR A 615 -6.29 -4.29 -0.44
N TYR A 616 -6.84 -5.44 -0.84
CA TYR A 616 -6.47 -6.75 -0.33
C TYR A 616 -6.62 -7.80 -1.43
N ARG A 617 -5.61 -8.66 -1.62
CA ARG A 617 -5.47 -9.57 -2.77
C ARG A 617 -5.57 -8.87 -4.14
N SER A 618 -5.04 -7.65 -4.21
CA SER A 618 -4.79 -6.94 -5.47
C SER A 618 -3.31 -6.99 -5.80
N SER A 619 -2.99 -7.13 -7.08
CA SER A 619 -1.62 -7.10 -7.60
C SER A 619 -1.19 -5.70 -8.01
N THR A 620 -2.13 -4.75 -8.10
CA THR A 620 -1.91 -3.40 -8.62
C THR A 620 -1.17 -2.53 -7.59
N LEU A 621 0.05 -2.13 -7.91
CA LEU A 621 0.82 -1.14 -7.16
C LEU A 621 0.11 0.21 -7.27
N ARG A 622 -0.60 0.58 -6.20
CA ARG A 622 -1.27 1.86 -6.07
C ARG A 622 -0.37 2.80 -5.28
N GLY A 623 0.32 3.67 -6.00
CA GLY A 623 1.07 4.74 -5.38
C GLY A 623 0.13 5.73 -4.71
N VAL A 624 0.26 5.89 -3.39
CA VAL A 624 -0.07 7.14 -2.69
C VAL A 624 0.49 8.27 -3.56
N VAL A 625 -0.39 9.09 -4.14
CA VAL A 625 -0.15 10.28 -4.97
C VAL A 625 1.32 10.47 -5.39
N ASN A 626 1.65 10.16 -6.65
CA ASN A 626 2.92 10.48 -7.33
C ASN A 626 3.60 11.76 -6.81
N ASN A 627 4.36 11.66 -5.72
CA ASN A 627 5.26 12.71 -5.30
C ASN A 627 6.52 12.49 -6.12
N THR A 628 6.50 12.99 -7.36
CA THR A 628 7.70 13.16 -8.21
C THR A 628 8.71 14.12 -7.58
N LYS A 629 8.52 14.52 -6.32
CA LYS A 629 9.38 15.43 -5.57
C LYS A 629 9.52 14.94 -4.13
N SER A 630 10.72 15.04 -3.59
CA SER A 630 10.95 14.93 -2.16
C SER A 630 10.20 16.05 -1.42
N PRO A 631 10.05 15.92 -0.08
CA PRO A 631 9.85 17.09 0.78
C PRO A 631 10.94 18.14 0.55
N ILE A 632 10.67 19.37 0.96
CA ILE A 632 11.67 20.43 0.94
C ILE A 632 12.42 20.37 2.26
N PHE A 633 13.72 20.11 2.18
CA PHE A 633 14.62 20.12 3.34
C PHE A 633 15.10 21.54 3.62
N GLY A 634 15.20 21.91 4.89
CA GLY A 634 15.64 23.26 5.28
C GLY A 634 14.59 24.33 5.04
N ARG A 635 14.99 25.52 4.58
CA ARG A 635 14.11 26.70 4.43
C ARG A 635 14.04 27.19 2.99
N GLN A 636 12.85 27.58 2.57
CA GLN A 636 12.61 28.22 1.27
C GLN A 636 12.91 29.73 1.32
N THR A 637 14.12 30.09 1.76
CA THR A 637 14.56 31.49 1.88
C THR A 637 15.52 31.87 0.77
N GLY A 638 15.34 33.07 0.22
CA GLY A 638 16.18 33.60 -0.85
C GLY A 638 15.77 33.18 -2.26
N GLU A 639 16.71 33.25 -3.21
CA GLU A 639 16.46 32.88 -4.61
C GLU A 639 16.45 31.36 -4.77
N ILE A 640 15.52 30.87 -5.59
CA ILE A 640 15.47 29.48 -6.02
C ILE A 640 16.25 29.33 -7.31
N SER A 641 17.05 28.28 -7.39
CA SER A 641 17.73 27.86 -8.60
C SER A 641 17.44 26.39 -8.89
N ASN A 642 17.17 26.11 -10.17
CA ASN A 642 16.79 24.78 -10.62
C ASN A 642 17.98 24.16 -11.34
N HIS A 643 18.41 22.99 -10.88
CA HIS A 643 19.56 22.27 -11.39
C HIS A 643 19.10 20.94 -11.98
N HIS A 644 18.93 20.91 -13.29
CA HIS A 644 18.60 19.67 -14.00
C HIS A 644 19.79 18.72 -14.00
N VAL A 645 19.53 17.46 -13.69
CA VAL A 645 20.51 16.38 -13.68
C VAL A 645 20.66 15.89 -15.13
N LEU A 646 21.78 16.29 -15.75
CA LEU A 646 22.12 15.88 -17.12
C LEU A 646 22.66 14.43 -17.15
N ASN A 647 22.82 13.85 -18.34
CA ASN A 647 23.21 12.44 -18.59
C ASN A 647 24.39 11.87 -17.77
N LYS A 648 25.24 12.71 -17.17
CA LYS A 648 26.36 12.27 -16.31
C LYS A 648 25.96 12.01 -14.85
N GLN A 649 24.71 12.30 -14.48
CA GLN A 649 24.14 12.12 -13.14
C GLN A 649 25.05 12.62 -12.01
N THR A 650 25.72 13.75 -12.21
CA THR A 650 26.75 14.23 -11.31
C THR A 650 26.26 15.42 -10.49
N LEU A 651 26.46 15.38 -9.18
CA LEU A 651 26.26 16.50 -8.26
C LEU A 651 27.61 17.01 -7.76
N PHE A 652 27.83 18.31 -7.88
CA PHE A 652 28.96 19.03 -7.32
C PHE A 652 28.52 19.74 -6.04
N VAL A 653 29.34 19.64 -5.00
CA VAL A 653 29.08 20.27 -3.70
C VAL A 653 30.33 20.98 -3.20
N ARG A 654 30.18 22.24 -2.83
CA ARG A 654 31.13 22.97 -1.98
C ARG A 654 30.68 22.86 -0.55
N SER A 655 31.56 22.38 0.31
CA SER A 655 31.26 22.31 1.74
C SER A 655 32.49 22.50 2.60
N GLY A 656 32.31 23.24 3.69
CA GLY A 656 33.23 23.34 4.81
C GLY A 656 32.53 22.90 6.10
N PHE A 657 32.21 23.88 6.95
CA PHE A 657 31.45 23.66 8.19
C PHE A 657 29.94 23.58 7.96
N ALA A 658 29.47 23.95 6.76
CA ALA A 658 28.10 23.81 6.28
C ALA A 658 28.13 23.44 4.77
N ILE A 659 26.97 23.42 4.11
CA ILE A 659 26.89 23.32 2.65
C ILE A 659 26.91 24.73 2.05
N ASP A 660 28.04 25.08 1.44
CA ASP A 660 28.28 26.41 0.88
C ASP A 660 27.54 26.61 -0.44
N ALA A 661 27.66 25.64 -1.36
CA ALA A 661 26.96 25.65 -2.63
C ALA A 661 26.82 24.25 -3.22
N LEU A 662 25.82 24.04 -4.08
CA LEU A 662 25.67 22.79 -4.83
C LEU A 662 25.04 23.01 -6.21
N GLY A 663 25.28 22.09 -7.14
CA GLY A 663 24.71 22.16 -8.48
C GLY A 663 25.17 21.02 -9.38
N THR A 664 24.55 20.89 -10.56
CA THR A 664 24.87 19.82 -11.54
C THR A 664 25.96 20.22 -12.54
N SER A 665 26.50 21.44 -12.42
CA SER A 665 27.64 21.95 -13.19
C SER A 665 28.53 22.84 -12.31
N LEU A 666 29.85 22.78 -12.52
CA LEU A 666 30.82 23.61 -11.80
C LEU A 666 30.67 25.11 -12.08
N ASP A 667 30.17 25.46 -13.25
CA ASP A 667 29.96 26.86 -13.65
C ASP A 667 28.64 27.44 -13.12
N HIS A 668 27.79 26.60 -12.52
CA HIS A 668 26.45 26.94 -12.06
C HIS A 668 26.17 26.24 -10.73
N LEU A 669 26.88 26.63 -9.67
CA LEU A 669 26.58 26.22 -8.30
C LEU A 669 25.66 27.26 -7.66
N ALA A 670 24.69 26.81 -6.87
CA ALA A 670 23.81 27.67 -6.09
C ALA A 670 24.24 27.71 -4.62
N GLY A 671 24.52 28.92 -4.14
CA GLY A 671 25.07 29.19 -2.81
C GLY A 671 26.28 30.13 -2.90
N GLY A 672 27.11 30.14 -1.85
CA GLY A 672 28.29 31.00 -1.76
C GLY A 672 29.57 30.40 -2.35
N ASP A 673 30.59 31.25 -2.51
CA ASP A 673 31.93 30.86 -3.00
C ASP A 673 32.82 30.20 -1.93
N GLY A 674 32.28 29.97 -0.74
CA GLY A 674 32.94 29.32 0.38
C GLY A 674 33.18 27.82 0.16
N GLY A 675 33.68 27.17 1.22
CA GLY A 675 33.89 25.73 1.24
C GLY A 675 34.96 25.19 0.28
N ALA A 676 35.36 23.95 0.52
CA ALA A 676 36.16 23.20 -0.45
C ALA A 676 35.22 22.48 -1.41
N LEU A 677 35.54 22.52 -2.71
CA LEU A 677 34.88 21.66 -3.69
C LEU A 677 35.20 20.19 -3.37
N ARG A 678 34.16 19.38 -3.17
CA ARG A 678 34.28 17.96 -2.83
C ARG A 678 34.36 17.09 -4.08
N SER A 679 34.74 15.83 -3.90
CA SER A 679 34.61 14.82 -4.94
C SER A 679 33.15 14.77 -5.41
N PRO A 680 32.89 14.79 -6.72
CA PRO A 680 31.52 14.78 -7.23
C PRO A 680 30.77 13.51 -6.83
N VAL A 681 29.47 13.65 -6.61
CA VAL A 681 28.56 12.54 -6.25
C VAL A 681 27.91 12.03 -7.53
N ASN A 682 27.94 10.71 -7.75
CA ASN A 682 27.15 10.08 -8.81
C ASN A 682 25.75 9.78 -8.27
N LEU A 683 24.77 10.61 -8.65
CA LEU A 683 23.38 10.51 -8.24
C LEU A 683 22.71 9.20 -8.69
N ALA A 684 23.21 8.55 -9.75
CA ALA A 684 22.71 7.25 -10.21
C ALA A 684 22.88 6.12 -9.18
N GLN A 685 23.90 6.29 -8.33
CA GLN A 685 24.34 5.31 -7.35
C GLN A 685 23.82 5.65 -5.96
N VAL A 686 23.16 6.80 -5.79
CA VAL A 686 22.60 7.20 -4.49
C VAL A 686 21.32 6.40 -4.26
N GLU A 687 21.20 5.88 -3.06
CA GLU A 687 20.02 5.17 -2.57
C GLU A 687 19.22 6.05 -1.61
N SER A 688 19.91 6.73 -0.69
CA SER A 688 19.29 7.67 0.23
C SER A 688 20.18 8.88 0.52
N ILE A 689 19.53 9.98 0.86
CA ILE A 689 20.15 11.26 1.19
C ILE A 689 19.64 11.69 2.56
N GLN A 690 20.53 11.73 3.54
CA GLN A 690 20.23 12.35 4.82
C GLN A 690 20.65 13.82 4.80
N VAL A 691 19.68 14.71 4.92
CA VAL A 691 19.85 16.15 4.95
C VAL A 691 19.80 16.64 6.39
N THR A 692 20.82 17.38 6.82
CA THR A 692 20.85 18.02 8.13
C THR A 692 20.76 19.53 7.96
N SER A 693 19.67 20.13 8.42
CA SER A 693 19.51 21.58 8.52
C SER A 693 19.65 22.05 9.97
N GLY A 694 19.91 23.33 10.21
CA GLY A 694 20.02 23.86 11.57
C GLY A 694 20.56 25.28 11.66
N ASP A 695 20.56 25.83 12.87
CA ASP A 695 21.05 27.18 13.15
C ASP A 695 22.57 27.18 13.17
N TYR A 696 23.17 27.76 12.14
CA TYR A 696 24.62 27.83 11.97
C TYR A 696 25.22 28.82 12.97
N TYR A 697 26.37 28.47 13.57
CA TYR A 697 26.99 29.26 14.64
C TYR A 697 27.32 30.71 14.26
N TRP A 698 27.50 30.97 12.97
CA TRP A 698 27.80 32.32 12.45
C TRP A 698 26.58 33.04 11.87
N GLY A 699 25.38 32.52 12.15
CA GLY A 699 24.11 33.14 11.82
C GLY A 699 23.39 32.46 10.66
N GLY A 700 22.06 32.48 10.73
CA GLY A 700 21.16 31.88 9.75
C GLY A 700 20.88 30.39 9.98
N ASN A 701 19.81 29.90 9.36
CA ASN A 701 19.42 28.50 9.38
C ASN A 701 19.62 27.94 7.97
N HIS A 702 20.47 26.92 7.86
CA HIS A 702 21.02 26.48 6.59
C HIS A 702 21.05 24.96 6.51
N ILE A 703 21.30 24.42 5.32
CA ILE A 703 21.72 23.03 5.15
C ILE A 703 23.18 22.92 5.61
N ILE A 704 23.37 22.17 6.69
CA ILE A 704 24.65 22.07 7.40
C ILE A 704 25.42 20.81 6.97
N ALA A 705 24.71 19.73 6.66
CA ALA A 705 25.34 18.52 6.16
C ALA A 705 24.45 17.72 5.22
N LEU A 706 25.07 17.01 4.28
CA LEU A 706 24.45 16.02 3.40
C LEU A 706 25.21 14.72 3.54
N LYS A 707 24.55 13.65 3.95
CA LYS A 707 25.10 12.29 3.91
C LYS A 707 24.42 11.53 2.77
N PHE A 708 25.19 11.17 1.76
CA PHE A 708 24.75 10.31 0.67
C PHE A 708 25.11 8.88 1.02
N THR A 709 24.11 8.00 1.03
CA THR A 709 24.30 6.55 1.08
C THR A 709 24.12 6.02 -0.32
N PHE A 710 25.08 5.23 -0.78
CA PHE A 710 25.07 4.64 -2.11
C PHE A 710 24.55 3.21 -2.04
N LYS A 711 24.03 2.72 -3.17
CA LYS A 711 23.49 1.36 -3.34
C LYS A 711 24.45 0.23 -2.92
N ASN A 712 25.75 0.51 -2.90
CA ASN A 712 26.77 -0.44 -2.43
C ASN A 712 27.03 -0.37 -0.91
N GLY A 713 26.14 0.26 -0.14
CA GLY A 713 26.24 0.47 1.31
C GLY A 713 27.29 1.50 1.74
N SER A 714 28.13 2.02 0.84
CA SER A 714 29.08 3.07 1.17
C SER A 714 28.37 4.40 1.41
N SER A 715 28.98 5.29 2.19
CA SER A 715 28.41 6.63 2.39
C SER A 715 29.47 7.72 2.44
N ILE A 716 29.07 8.92 2.02
CA ILE A 716 29.89 10.13 2.11
C ILE A 716 29.13 11.22 2.83
N LEU A 717 29.80 11.89 3.76
CA LEU A 717 29.27 13.05 4.47
C LEU A 717 29.95 14.32 3.95
N MET A 718 29.15 15.31 3.59
CA MET A 718 29.57 16.65 3.21
C MET A 718 29.02 17.66 4.21
N GLY A 719 29.80 18.71 4.51
CA GLY A 719 29.49 19.64 5.60
C GLY A 719 29.84 19.07 6.98
N SER A 720 29.31 19.68 8.04
CA SER A 720 29.61 19.23 9.42
C SER A 720 28.49 19.55 10.40
N LYS A 721 27.91 18.50 11.00
CA LYS A 721 26.90 18.63 12.05
C LYS A 721 27.42 19.31 13.33
N HIS A 722 28.72 19.57 13.46
CA HIS A 722 29.31 20.13 14.67
C HIS A 722 29.02 21.62 14.87
N TYR A 723 28.92 22.39 13.79
CA TYR A 723 28.90 23.86 13.83
C TYR A 723 27.48 24.46 13.74
N ALA A 724 26.49 23.71 14.19
CA ALA A 724 25.11 24.15 14.22
C ALA A 724 24.36 23.62 15.46
N SER A 725 23.41 24.41 15.93
CA SER A 725 22.41 24.06 16.96
C SER A 725 21.03 23.83 16.32
N ASN A 726 20.07 23.30 17.09
CA ASN A 726 18.69 23.09 16.64
C ASN A 726 18.61 22.34 15.30
N LYS A 727 19.35 21.23 15.22
CA LYS A 727 19.51 20.48 13.99
C LYS A 727 18.27 19.62 13.72
N VAL A 728 17.80 19.66 12.49
CA VAL A 728 16.80 18.71 11.96
C VAL A 728 17.53 17.78 11.00
N VAL A 729 17.30 16.49 11.15
CA VAL A 729 17.90 15.45 10.30
C VAL A 729 16.77 14.69 9.65
N GLU A 730 16.71 14.79 8.33
CA GLU A 730 15.67 14.17 7.52
C GLU A 730 16.34 13.24 6.50
N THR A 731 15.72 12.11 6.23
CA THR A 731 16.24 11.14 5.25
C THR A 731 15.26 11.05 4.08
N PHE A 732 15.80 11.19 2.88
CA PHE A 732 15.10 10.94 1.64
C PHE A 732 15.61 9.65 1.00
N THR A 733 14.77 8.64 0.97
CA THR A 733 15.05 7.40 0.21
C THR A 733 14.51 7.58 -1.19
N ILE A 734 15.35 7.33 -2.19
CA ILE A 734 14.94 7.38 -3.60
C ILE A 734 14.13 6.12 -3.87
N PRO A 735 12.84 6.22 -4.28
CA PRO A 735 12.03 5.05 -4.58
C PRO A 735 12.68 4.18 -5.66
N GLN A 736 12.44 2.87 -5.58
CA GLN A 736 12.95 1.92 -6.56
C GLN A 736 12.49 2.30 -7.98
N GLY A 737 13.38 2.16 -8.96
CA GLY A 737 13.13 2.58 -10.35
C GLY A 737 13.17 4.09 -10.59
N LYS A 738 13.27 4.92 -9.54
CA LYS A 738 13.35 6.38 -9.67
C LYS A 738 14.80 6.90 -9.68
N GLN A 739 14.99 8.02 -10.34
CA GLN A 739 16.25 8.77 -10.42
C GLN A 739 15.98 10.26 -10.22
N ILE A 740 16.90 10.94 -9.56
CA ILE A 740 16.84 12.40 -9.42
C ILE A 740 17.07 13.04 -10.79
N GLN A 741 16.06 13.72 -11.32
CA GLN A 741 16.13 14.48 -12.57
C GLN A 741 16.36 15.97 -12.36
N GLN A 742 16.02 16.51 -11.20
CA GLN A 742 16.19 17.93 -10.90
C GLN A 742 16.42 18.15 -9.40
N MET A 743 17.13 19.22 -9.07
CA MET A 743 17.22 19.75 -7.72
C MET A 743 16.79 21.22 -7.70
N ASN A 744 15.94 21.56 -6.74
CA ASN A 744 15.61 22.95 -6.43
C ASN A 744 16.41 23.37 -5.20
N VAL A 745 17.18 24.44 -5.33
CA VAL A 745 18.11 24.91 -4.30
C VAL A 745 17.76 26.34 -3.93
N TRP A 746 17.43 26.56 -2.66
CA TRP A 746 17.16 27.89 -2.10
C TRP A 746 18.41 28.44 -1.43
N THR A 747 18.74 29.69 -1.72
CA THR A 747 19.86 30.38 -1.07
C THR A 747 19.58 31.87 -0.88
N SER A 748 19.84 32.38 0.32
CA SER A 748 19.82 33.81 0.63
C SER A 748 21.20 34.48 0.48
N GLY A 749 22.19 33.79 -0.11
CA GLY A 749 23.51 34.33 -0.37
C GLY A 749 24.63 33.30 -0.17
N TRP A 750 25.28 33.31 0.99
CA TRP A 750 26.56 32.64 1.21
C TRP A 750 26.52 31.13 1.57
N LEU A 751 25.35 30.56 1.83
CA LEU A 751 25.14 29.13 2.13
C LEU A 751 23.84 28.64 1.47
N VAL A 752 23.65 27.31 1.39
CA VAL A 752 22.40 26.70 0.95
C VAL A 752 21.40 26.70 2.10
N ASP A 753 20.21 27.24 1.88
CA ASP A 753 19.17 27.38 2.90
C ASP A 753 18.17 26.22 2.84
N GLY A 754 17.85 25.74 1.63
CA GLY A 754 16.91 24.67 1.41
C GLY A 754 17.17 23.87 0.14
N LEU A 755 16.63 22.66 0.09
CA LEU A 755 16.86 21.70 -0.98
C LEU A 755 15.63 20.83 -1.23
N GLN A 756 15.33 20.54 -2.50
CA GLN A 756 14.33 19.55 -2.90
C GLN A 756 14.84 18.77 -4.11
N PHE A 757 14.54 17.47 -4.16
CA PHE A 757 14.84 16.60 -5.28
C PHE A 757 13.57 16.31 -6.07
N GLU A 758 13.64 16.32 -7.38
CA GLU A 758 12.57 15.84 -8.26
C GLU A 758 13.02 14.57 -8.96
N LEU A 759 12.11 13.60 -9.04
CA LEU A 759 12.29 12.28 -9.59
C LEU A 759 11.66 12.16 -10.98
N ASN A 760 12.14 11.21 -11.79
CA ASN A 760 11.62 10.86 -13.11
C ASN A 760 10.23 10.22 -13.11
#